data_AF-A0A812K462-F1
#
_entry.id   AF-A0A812K462-F1
#
_cell.length_a   1.000
_cell.length_b   1.000
_cell.length_c   1.000
_cell.angle_alpha   90.00
_cell.angle_beta   90.00
_cell.angle_gamma   90.00
#
_symmetry.space_group_name_H-M   'P 1'
#
loop_
_entity.id
_entity.type
_entity.pdbx_description
1 polymer ?
#
loop_
_entity_poly.entity_id
_entity_poly.type
_entity_poly.pdbx_seq_one_letter_code
_entity_poly.pdbx_strand_id
1 'polypeptide(L)'
;EQIVLDKCVETALAKMSKVHDLLGRLEQYVGSRNKDCRAKRALDNLEAKLKDVESGAAVFSPRSVERAQLKKAKHEEKLVQIQKWLQWRARLARVCLPKLFEEIFWLTTHFLPDALLNVRSQLALAGMQGTLEEWEADFLDLITFDHGTSAGGQRALAEQRKRQKVSHNDSAMTACVPHRPPTAAAVPPAAQRMDALSEEFNSCECTESKEMVLRKLGEPMLLAYLDITVPCTDIIESARTSTSSSAGIKALAKISLGHSESGVHKVLDEQDCKLAVPLQFVDLPTQKKVPYIRMTDWIFFLASTGRLHYLVGTSDVMKRRELCLEFWRRLKQSRPDHPVYSSGKRAGREDTDRLRNTIPLLHHGDEGRTYRKSPLMVLSTHGVLGRGCSQAADQNKDNYTAQEDPMRLNFLGSTLTTHYIFAALPHFLYKKCPGALDTMLELYAKDMESLATNGLLLPDGDSVQRIYFQTVAVKGDLPYLGKAGHFSRTYSMCPKQSESKKAGSGICYRCWGGVEGGQETWPWEEFALQARWRQTDGVEPAGFDRAGPLLHIPHDKAMWLYRLDCWHTFHLGCGKSFIASAIVTLLESMEEQGTVDQRLALLSEDYRCFCKRTRRYAFITQISRDLLAWQNSNDMPAGAWHEGFLTTRLFEWLEDYMGRLHKDDTHPALSEVVPRMLVFYILLFQRL
;
A
#
# COMPACT_ATOMS: atom_id res chain seq x y z
N GLU A 1 0.68 -37.21 -20.77
CA GLU A 1 -0.76 -37.48 -20.59
C GLU A 1 -1.03 -38.50 -19.50
N GLN A 2 -0.35 -39.65 -19.47
CA GLN A 2 -0.49 -40.68 -18.43
C GLN A 2 -0.35 -40.14 -16.99
N ILE A 3 0.68 -39.33 -16.71
CA ILE A 3 0.90 -38.68 -15.39
C ILE A 3 -0.29 -37.80 -14.95
N VAL A 4 -0.98 -37.16 -15.91
CA VAL A 4 -2.17 -36.34 -15.63
C VAL A 4 -3.38 -37.23 -15.34
N LEU A 5 -3.48 -38.36 -16.04
CA LEU A 5 -4.50 -39.38 -15.80
C LEU A 5 -4.32 -39.99 -14.40
N ASP A 6 -3.09 -40.37 -14.04
CA ASP A 6 -2.76 -40.97 -12.76
C ASP A 6 -3.05 -40.01 -11.60
N LYS A 7 -2.67 -38.72 -11.72
CA LYS A 7 -3.02 -37.68 -10.73
C LYS A 7 -4.52 -37.43 -10.62
N CYS A 8 -5.27 -37.53 -11.73
CA CYS A 8 -6.72 -37.43 -11.71
C CYS A 8 -7.36 -38.61 -10.97
N VAL A 9 -6.84 -39.83 -11.18
CA VAL A 9 -7.27 -41.05 -10.50
C VAL A 9 -6.95 -40.98 -9.00
N GLU A 10 -5.74 -40.59 -8.61
CA GLU A 10 -5.36 -40.38 -7.21
C GLU A 10 -6.26 -39.34 -6.52
N THR A 11 -6.55 -38.22 -7.21
CA THR A 11 -7.44 -37.18 -6.68
C THR A 11 -8.88 -37.67 -6.54
N ALA A 12 -9.34 -38.53 -7.45
CA ALA A 12 -10.67 -39.14 -7.37
C ALA A 12 -10.76 -40.13 -6.20
N LEU A 13 -9.75 -41.01 -6.04
CA LEU A 13 -9.66 -41.96 -4.93
C LEU A 13 -9.58 -41.24 -3.57
N ALA A 14 -8.80 -40.17 -3.46
CA ALA A 14 -8.72 -39.36 -2.24
C ALA A 14 -10.05 -38.68 -1.88
N LYS A 15 -10.84 -38.28 -2.88
CA LYS A 15 -12.18 -37.73 -2.67
C LYS A 15 -13.18 -38.82 -2.25
N MET A 16 -13.12 -40.00 -2.85
CA MET A 16 -13.98 -41.14 -2.46
C MET A 16 -13.68 -41.57 -1.01
N SER A 17 -12.41 -41.64 -0.62
CA SER A 17 -12.00 -41.94 0.76
C SER A 17 -12.59 -40.93 1.77
N LYS A 18 -12.56 -39.62 1.46
CA LYS A 18 -13.19 -38.59 2.31
C LYS A 18 -14.71 -38.71 2.39
N VAL A 19 -15.38 -39.18 1.33
CA VAL A 19 -16.83 -39.41 1.35
C VAL A 19 -17.17 -40.60 2.24
N HIS A 20 -16.39 -41.69 2.19
CA HIS A 20 -16.55 -42.82 3.12
C HIS A 20 -16.35 -42.43 4.58
N ASP A 21 -15.33 -41.63 4.90
CA ASP A 21 -15.09 -41.16 6.26
C ASP A 21 -16.24 -40.25 6.77
N LEU A 22 -16.79 -39.41 5.89
CA LEU A 22 -17.97 -38.59 6.20
C LEU A 22 -19.23 -39.44 6.43
N LEU A 23 -19.43 -40.49 5.63
CA LEU A 23 -20.53 -41.45 5.79
C LEU A 23 -20.45 -42.15 7.15
N GLY A 24 -19.28 -42.67 7.53
CA GLY A 24 -19.11 -43.31 8.84
C GLY A 24 -19.41 -42.38 10.02
N ARG A 25 -18.98 -41.11 9.94
CA ARG A 25 -19.31 -40.10 10.98
C ARG A 25 -20.80 -39.76 11.02
N LEU A 26 -21.47 -39.71 9.86
CA LEU A 26 -22.90 -39.46 9.75
C LEU A 26 -23.73 -40.64 10.27
N GLU A 27 -23.35 -41.88 9.97
CA GLU A 27 -23.98 -43.09 10.53
C GLU A 27 -23.87 -43.12 12.06
N GLN A 28 -22.68 -42.82 12.60
CA GLN A 28 -22.45 -42.74 14.04
C GLN A 28 -23.30 -41.63 14.69
N TYR A 29 -23.45 -40.50 14.01
CA TYR A 29 -24.30 -39.39 14.45
C TYR A 29 -25.79 -39.75 14.42
N VAL A 30 -26.28 -40.39 13.35
CA VAL A 30 -27.68 -40.81 13.18
C VAL A 30 -28.05 -41.94 14.16
N GLY A 31 -27.15 -42.89 14.42
CA GLY A 31 -27.35 -43.96 15.40
C GLY A 31 -27.51 -43.45 16.84
N SER A 32 -26.89 -42.32 17.17
CA SER A 32 -26.95 -41.71 18.52
C SER A 32 -28.21 -40.88 18.79
N ARG A 33 -28.97 -40.49 17.75
CA ARG A 33 -30.15 -39.60 17.88
C ARG A 33 -31.32 -40.12 17.04
N ASN A 34 -32.22 -40.85 17.69
CA ASN A 34 -33.28 -41.62 17.03
C ASN A 34 -34.44 -40.81 16.38
N LYS A 35 -34.28 -39.52 16.03
CA LYS A 35 -35.41 -38.70 15.52
C LYS A 35 -35.11 -37.60 14.49
N ASP A 36 -33.90 -37.47 13.93
CA ASP A 36 -33.66 -36.39 12.95
C ASP A 36 -33.86 -36.85 11.49
N CYS A 37 -35.09 -36.67 10.98
CA CYS A 37 -35.56 -37.13 9.67
C CYS A 37 -34.79 -36.49 8.49
N ARG A 38 -34.10 -35.36 8.71
CA ARG A 38 -33.26 -34.70 7.69
C ARG A 38 -31.88 -35.35 7.53
N ALA A 39 -31.25 -35.76 8.63
CA ALA A 39 -29.94 -36.41 8.59
C ALA A 39 -30.02 -37.79 7.92
N LYS A 40 -31.09 -38.54 8.21
CA LYS A 40 -31.36 -39.83 7.56
C LYS A 40 -31.59 -39.70 6.05
N ARG A 41 -32.41 -38.74 5.60
CA ARG A 41 -32.56 -38.47 4.15
C ARG A 41 -31.27 -38.03 3.48
N ALA A 42 -30.40 -37.29 4.18
CA ALA A 42 -29.12 -36.89 3.61
C ALA A 42 -28.19 -38.10 3.45
N LEU A 43 -28.20 -39.03 4.43
CA LEU A 43 -27.47 -40.29 4.38
C LEU A 43 -27.98 -41.20 3.25
N ASP A 44 -29.28 -41.45 3.18
CA ASP A 44 -29.89 -42.30 2.14
C ASP A 44 -29.59 -41.76 0.72
N ASN A 45 -29.60 -40.43 0.53
CA ASN A 45 -29.25 -39.80 -0.76
C ASN A 45 -27.76 -39.90 -1.11
N LEU A 46 -26.87 -39.92 -0.11
CA LEU A 46 -25.44 -40.07 -0.31
C LEU A 46 -25.09 -41.52 -0.62
N GLU A 47 -25.68 -42.49 0.09
CA GLU A 47 -25.54 -43.92 -0.19
C GLU A 47 -26.03 -44.30 -1.59
N ALA A 48 -27.18 -43.75 -2.03
CA ALA A 48 -27.68 -43.97 -3.38
C ALA A 48 -26.70 -43.46 -4.46
N LYS A 49 -26.13 -42.27 -4.26
CA LYS A 49 -25.12 -41.71 -5.16
C LYS A 49 -23.81 -42.49 -5.15
N LEU A 50 -23.44 -43.09 -4.02
CA LEU A 50 -22.25 -43.93 -3.92
C LEU A 50 -22.44 -45.23 -4.71
N LYS A 51 -23.61 -45.87 -4.57
CA LYS A 51 -23.98 -47.06 -5.37
C LYS A 51 -24.01 -46.79 -6.87
N ASP A 52 -24.46 -45.61 -7.30
CA ASP A 52 -24.43 -45.21 -8.72
C ASP A 52 -22.99 -45.07 -9.25
N VAL A 53 -22.05 -44.67 -8.39
CA VAL A 53 -20.62 -44.56 -8.74
C VAL A 53 -19.94 -45.93 -8.75
N GLU A 54 -20.20 -46.77 -7.75
CA GLU A 54 -19.60 -48.11 -7.62
C GLU A 54 -20.09 -49.10 -8.68
N SER A 55 -21.34 -48.98 -9.13
CA SER A 55 -21.91 -49.81 -10.19
C SER A 55 -21.45 -49.44 -11.61
N GLY A 56 -20.65 -48.38 -11.76
CA GLY A 56 -20.24 -47.85 -13.06
C GLY A 56 -21.40 -47.28 -13.90
N ALA A 57 -22.61 -47.18 -13.33
CA ALA A 57 -23.82 -46.70 -14.00
C ALA A 57 -23.90 -45.17 -14.09
N ALA A 58 -22.92 -44.45 -13.54
CA ALA A 58 -22.78 -43.01 -13.71
C ALA A 58 -22.46 -42.67 -15.19
N VAL A 59 -23.49 -42.68 -16.04
CA VAL A 59 -23.47 -41.98 -17.32
C VAL A 59 -23.22 -40.52 -16.98
N PHE A 60 -21.97 -40.08 -17.14
CA PHE A 60 -21.63 -38.67 -17.03
C PHE A 60 -22.62 -37.93 -17.92
N SER A 61 -23.46 -37.08 -17.32
CA SER A 61 -24.40 -36.31 -18.13
C SER A 61 -23.61 -35.58 -19.22
N PRO A 62 -24.14 -35.43 -20.44
CA PRO A 62 -23.43 -34.76 -21.53
C PRO A 62 -22.82 -33.41 -21.10
N ARG A 63 -23.51 -32.70 -20.18
CA ARG A 63 -23.03 -31.45 -19.55
C ARG A 63 -21.79 -31.60 -18.67
N SER A 64 -21.59 -32.74 -18.03
CA SER A 64 -20.41 -33.03 -17.19
C SER A 64 -19.19 -33.31 -18.04
N VAL A 65 -19.36 -34.04 -19.15
CA VAL A 65 -18.31 -34.27 -20.16
C VAL A 65 -17.94 -32.96 -20.85
N GLU A 66 -18.92 -32.16 -21.26
CA GLU A 66 -18.71 -30.83 -21.85
C GLU A 66 -17.96 -29.88 -20.90
N ARG A 67 -18.30 -29.87 -19.60
CA ARG A 67 -17.57 -29.09 -18.59
C ARG A 67 -16.13 -29.59 -18.38
N ALA A 68 -15.88 -30.89 -18.47
CA ALA A 68 -14.54 -31.46 -18.35
C ALA A 68 -13.69 -31.11 -19.59
N GLN A 69 -14.26 -31.20 -20.79
CA GLN A 69 -13.62 -30.80 -22.05
C GLN A 69 -13.31 -29.30 -22.06
N LEU A 70 -14.25 -28.45 -21.62
CA LEU A 70 -14.01 -27.00 -21.50
C LEU A 70 -12.92 -26.67 -20.47
N LYS A 71 -12.81 -27.44 -19.38
CA LYS A 71 -11.70 -27.30 -18.41
C LYS A 71 -10.36 -27.75 -18.98
N LYS A 72 -10.34 -28.82 -19.77
CA LYS A 72 -9.14 -29.33 -20.47
C LYS A 72 -8.64 -28.29 -21.48
N ALA A 73 -9.51 -27.77 -22.35
CA ALA A 73 -9.17 -26.74 -23.32
C ALA A 73 -8.59 -25.48 -22.65
N LYS A 74 -9.18 -25.03 -21.53
CA LYS A 74 -8.64 -23.91 -20.74
C LYS A 74 -7.27 -24.19 -20.11
N HIS A 75 -7.00 -25.44 -19.73
CA HIS A 75 -5.68 -25.83 -19.21
C HIS A 75 -4.64 -25.89 -20.31
N GLU A 76 -4.98 -26.43 -21.48
CA GLU A 76 -4.11 -26.46 -22.66
C GLU A 76 -3.77 -25.04 -23.13
N GLU A 77 -4.76 -24.14 -23.20
CA GLU A 77 -4.54 -22.72 -23.50
C GLU A 77 -3.58 -22.07 -22.48
N LYS A 78 -3.77 -22.35 -21.18
CA LYS A 78 -2.92 -21.83 -20.12
C LYS A 78 -1.49 -22.38 -20.18
N LEU A 79 -1.32 -23.65 -20.53
CA LEU A 79 -0.01 -24.28 -20.72
C LEU A 79 0.75 -23.65 -21.91
N VAL A 80 0.06 -23.40 -23.03
CA VAL A 80 0.65 -22.69 -24.17
C VAL A 80 1.08 -21.27 -23.79
N GLN A 81 0.30 -20.56 -22.97
CA GLN A 81 0.68 -19.23 -22.46
C GLN A 81 1.91 -19.29 -21.54
N ILE A 82 1.97 -20.26 -20.62
CA ILE A 82 3.13 -20.48 -19.75
C ILE A 82 4.38 -20.81 -20.56
N GLN A 83 4.26 -21.67 -21.58
CA GLN A 83 5.38 -22.07 -22.42
C GLN A 83 5.91 -20.89 -23.24
N LYS A 84 5.02 -20.03 -23.78
CA LYS A 84 5.40 -18.78 -24.45
C LYS A 84 6.10 -17.81 -23.49
N TRP A 85 5.62 -17.68 -22.26
CA TRP A 85 6.25 -16.84 -21.24
C TRP A 85 7.63 -17.35 -20.82
N LEU A 86 7.82 -18.67 -20.68
CA LEU A 86 9.12 -19.28 -20.40
C LEU A 86 10.10 -19.10 -21.56
N GLN A 87 9.64 -19.26 -22.81
CA GLN A 87 10.45 -18.98 -24.00
C GLN A 87 10.86 -17.51 -24.08
N TRP A 88 9.95 -16.59 -23.73
CA TRP A 88 10.23 -15.16 -23.65
C TRP A 88 11.30 -14.87 -22.58
N ARG A 89 11.18 -15.41 -21.36
CA ARG A 89 12.22 -15.27 -20.31
C ARG A 89 13.57 -15.82 -20.75
N ALA A 90 13.59 -16.98 -21.41
CA ALA A 90 14.83 -17.58 -21.91
C ALA A 90 15.50 -16.74 -23.00
N ARG A 91 14.73 -16.02 -23.83
CA ARG A 91 15.26 -15.10 -24.86
C ARG A 91 15.69 -13.77 -24.29
N LEU A 92 14.91 -13.20 -23.37
CA LEU A 92 15.29 -12.01 -22.61
C LEU A 92 16.60 -12.27 -21.84
N ALA A 93 16.72 -13.47 -21.26
CA ALA A 93 17.95 -13.95 -20.68
C ALA A 93 19.08 -13.95 -21.71
N ARG A 94 18.94 -14.49 -22.93
CA ARG A 94 20.00 -14.46 -23.95
C ARG A 94 20.41 -13.07 -24.43
N VAL A 95 19.47 -12.13 -24.54
CA VAL A 95 19.74 -10.76 -25.04
C VAL A 95 20.31 -9.86 -23.95
N CYS A 96 19.82 -10.01 -22.72
CA CYS A 96 20.19 -9.15 -21.61
C CYS A 96 21.28 -9.74 -20.71
N LEU A 97 21.45 -11.08 -20.64
CA LEU A 97 22.50 -11.68 -19.81
C LEU A 97 23.88 -11.22 -20.23
N PRO A 98 24.31 -11.15 -21.50
CA PRO A 98 25.70 -10.82 -21.81
C PRO A 98 26.15 -9.49 -21.18
N LYS A 99 25.32 -8.44 -21.27
CA LYS A 99 25.58 -7.15 -20.60
C LYS A 99 25.40 -7.20 -19.08
N LEU A 100 24.44 -7.96 -18.58
CA LEU A 100 24.22 -8.16 -17.15
C LEU A 100 25.34 -9.00 -16.51
N PHE A 101 25.93 -9.94 -17.26
CA PHE A 101 27.01 -10.82 -16.85
C PHE A 101 28.33 -10.08 -16.91
N GLU A 102 28.58 -9.19 -17.87
CA GLU A 102 29.74 -8.29 -17.82
C GLU A 102 29.72 -7.41 -16.56
N GLU A 103 28.57 -6.85 -16.19
CA GLU A 103 28.45 -6.05 -14.96
C GLU A 103 28.51 -6.88 -13.68
N ILE A 104 27.85 -8.05 -13.63
CA ILE A 104 27.92 -8.97 -12.48
C ILE A 104 29.33 -9.57 -12.35
N PHE A 105 29.99 -9.90 -13.45
CA PHE A 105 31.36 -10.43 -13.49
C PHE A 105 32.36 -9.38 -13.01
N TRP A 106 32.23 -8.13 -13.47
CA TRP A 106 33.04 -7.00 -12.97
C TRP A 106 32.85 -6.79 -11.45
N LEU A 107 31.60 -6.85 -10.96
CA LEU A 107 31.27 -6.73 -9.53
C LEU A 107 31.80 -7.91 -8.68
N THR A 108 31.73 -9.13 -9.18
CA THR A 108 32.19 -10.34 -8.46
C THR A 108 33.70 -10.51 -8.48
N THR A 109 34.38 -10.16 -9.56
CA THR A 109 35.85 -10.24 -9.65
C THR A 109 36.57 -9.13 -8.87
N HIS A 110 35.95 -7.95 -8.69
CA HIS A 110 36.63 -6.80 -8.10
C HIS A 110 36.18 -6.45 -6.67
N PHE A 111 35.02 -6.93 -6.19
CA PHE A 111 34.47 -6.45 -4.92
C PHE A 111 33.88 -7.50 -3.95
N LEU A 112 33.73 -8.78 -4.33
CA LEU A 112 33.13 -9.80 -3.45
C LEU A 112 33.88 -11.15 -3.46
N PRO A 113 35.08 -11.25 -2.85
CA PRO A 113 35.76 -12.53 -2.67
C PRO A 113 34.96 -13.52 -1.80
N ASP A 114 34.23 -13.01 -0.79
CA ASP A 114 33.58 -13.86 0.23
C ASP A 114 32.26 -14.51 -0.25
N ALA A 115 31.58 -13.93 -1.25
CA ALA A 115 30.35 -14.51 -1.80
C ALA A 115 30.63 -15.75 -2.65
N LEU A 116 31.74 -15.76 -3.39
CA LEU A 116 32.21 -16.93 -4.16
C LEU A 116 32.58 -18.10 -3.25
N LEU A 117 33.12 -17.81 -2.05
CA LEU A 117 33.43 -18.84 -1.04
C LEU A 117 32.15 -19.50 -0.49
N ASN A 118 31.09 -18.71 -0.30
CA ASN A 118 29.79 -19.18 0.17
C ASN A 118 29.06 -20.03 -0.90
N VAL A 119 29.12 -19.63 -2.16
CA VAL A 119 28.56 -20.40 -3.29
C VAL A 119 29.33 -21.71 -3.49
N ARG A 120 30.67 -21.68 -3.43
CA ARG A 120 31.50 -22.90 -3.47
C ARG A 120 31.17 -23.86 -2.32
N SER A 121 30.98 -23.33 -1.12
CA SER A 121 30.61 -24.13 0.06
C SER A 121 29.23 -24.77 -0.07
N GLN A 122 28.25 -24.04 -0.63
CA GLN A 122 26.91 -24.58 -0.85
C GLN A 122 26.82 -25.58 -2.01
N LEU A 123 27.58 -25.38 -3.09
CA LEU A 123 27.65 -26.32 -4.20
C LEU A 123 28.43 -27.59 -3.85
N ALA A 124 29.45 -27.48 -3.00
CA ALA A 124 30.15 -28.63 -2.43
C ALA A 124 29.25 -29.44 -1.47
N LEU A 125 28.43 -28.77 -0.64
CA LEU A 125 27.40 -29.41 0.19
C LEU A 125 26.32 -30.11 -0.66
N ALA A 126 26.12 -29.68 -1.91
CA ALA A 126 25.19 -30.30 -2.85
C ALA A 126 25.81 -31.40 -3.74
N GLY A 127 27.11 -31.70 -3.60
CA GLY A 127 27.80 -32.74 -4.37
C GLY A 127 28.05 -32.40 -5.85
N MET A 128 28.00 -31.13 -6.23
CA MET A 128 28.04 -30.67 -7.64
C MET A 128 29.43 -30.10 -8.04
N GLN A 129 30.52 -30.74 -7.62
CA GLN A 129 31.88 -30.26 -7.93
C GLN A 129 32.29 -30.42 -9.40
N GLY A 130 31.90 -31.52 -10.06
CA GLY A 130 32.29 -31.79 -11.46
C GLY A 130 31.71 -30.82 -12.49
N THR A 131 30.54 -30.23 -12.21
CA THR A 131 29.88 -29.26 -13.12
C THR A 131 30.54 -27.89 -13.15
N LEU A 132 31.37 -27.55 -12.17
CA LEU A 132 32.07 -26.26 -12.12
C LEU A 132 33.31 -26.26 -13.02
N GLU A 133 34.05 -27.36 -13.04
CA GLU A 133 35.27 -27.52 -13.86
C GLU A 133 34.95 -27.61 -15.36
N GLU A 134 33.84 -28.27 -15.72
CA GLU A 134 33.31 -28.30 -17.09
C GLU A 134 32.87 -26.89 -17.56
N TRP A 135 32.25 -26.10 -16.68
CA TRP A 135 31.83 -24.73 -16.99
C TRP A 135 33.01 -23.76 -17.12
N GLU A 136 34.09 -23.96 -16.36
CA GLU A 136 35.31 -23.15 -16.47
C GLU A 136 36.08 -23.44 -17.76
N ALA A 137 36.06 -24.69 -18.25
CA ALA A 137 36.66 -25.09 -19.53
C ALA A 137 35.91 -24.51 -20.74
N ASP A 138 34.58 -24.60 -20.76
CA ASP A 138 33.73 -24.03 -21.82
C ASP A 138 33.83 -22.49 -21.91
N PHE A 139 34.19 -21.84 -20.79
CA PHE A 139 34.33 -20.39 -20.69
C PHE A 139 35.67 -19.86 -21.25
N LEU A 140 36.76 -20.61 -21.10
CA LEU A 140 38.07 -20.26 -21.66
C LEU A 140 38.10 -20.32 -23.20
N ASP A 141 37.30 -21.22 -23.79
CA ASP A 141 37.12 -21.31 -25.24
C ASP A 141 36.32 -20.13 -25.80
N LEU A 142 35.47 -19.48 -25.00
CA LEU A 142 34.67 -18.33 -25.43
C LEU A 142 35.47 -17.01 -25.48
N ILE A 143 36.49 -16.88 -24.62
CA ILE A 143 37.31 -15.65 -24.49
C ILE A 143 38.34 -15.52 -25.61
N THR A 144 38.77 -16.63 -26.22
CA THR A 144 39.82 -16.61 -27.25
C THR A 144 39.33 -16.13 -28.63
N PHE A 145 38.04 -15.83 -28.80
CA PHE A 145 37.45 -15.49 -30.10
C PHE A 145 37.36 -13.98 -30.42
N ASP A 146 37.54 -13.06 -29.46
CA ASP A 146 37.16 -11.64 -29.68
C ASP A 146 38.21 -10.57 -29.33
N HIS A 147 39.45 -10.76 -29.80
CA HIS A 147 40.44 -9.68 -29.85
C HIS A 147 40.85 -9.35 -31.29
N GLY A 148 39.97 -8.62 -31.99
CA GLY A 148 40.22 -8.05 -33.30
C GLY A 148 39.57 -6.66 -33.50
N THR A 149 40.29 -5.60 -33.11
CA THR A 149 40.23 -4.22 -33.65
C THR A 149 38.91 -3.42 -33.69
N SER A 150 38.86 -2.25 -33.04
CA SER A 150 38.63 -0.97 -33.75
C SER A 150 38.90 0.27 -32.89
N ALA A 151 39.89 1.06 -33.33
CA ALA A 151 40.13 2.43 -32.88
C ALA A 151 39.29 3.38 -33.75
N GLY A 152 38.23 3.98 -33.17
CA GLY A 152 37.37 4.91 -33.92
C GLY A 152 36.59 5.94 -33.08
N GLY A 153 36.47 5.76 -31.77
CA GLY A 153 35.54 6.56 -30.94
C GLY A 153 36.01 7.95 -30.48
N GLN A 154 37.31 8.28 -30.56
CA GLN A 154 37.84 9.48 -29.89
C GLN A 154 37.80 10.78 -30.70
N ARG A 155 37.40 10.76 -31.99
CA ARG A 155 37.32 11.99 -32.81
C ARG A 155 36.00 12.76 -32.71
N ALA A 156 34.88 12.11 -32.39
CA ALA A 156 33.56 12.75 -32.37
C ALA A 156 33.31 13.66 -31.14
N LEU A 157 33.97 13.39 -30.01
CA LEU A 157 33.80 14.15 -28.76
C LEU A 157 34.55 15.49 -28.73
N ALA A 158 35.54 15.68 -29.61
CA ALA A 158 36.33 16.92 -29.66
C ALA A 158 35.65 18.04 -30.47
N GLU A 159 34.76 17.71 -31.41
CA GLU A 159 34.09 18.68 -32.29
C GLU A 159 32.82 19.28 -31.66
N GLN A 160 32.16 18.55 -30.77
CA GLN A 160 30.95 19.04 -30.08
C GLN A 160 31.27 20.10 -29.02
N ARG A 161 32.47 20.07 -28.43
CA ARG A 161 32.94 21.07 -27.44
C ARG A 161 33.35 22.42 -28.04
N LYS A 162 33.53 22.51 -29.36
CA LYS A 162 33.86 23.79 -30.04
C LYS A 162 32.64 24.64 -30.42
N ARG A 163 31.42 24.09 -30.39
CA ARG A 163 30.20 24.81 -30.84
C ARG A 163 29.42 25.52 -29.72
N GLN A 164 29.79 25.35 -28.45
CA GLN A 164 29.10 25.97 -27.30
C GLN A 164 29.73 27.25 -26.74
N LYS A 165 30.74 27.83 -27.41
CA LYS A 165 31.43 29.05 -26.97
C LYS A 165 31.25 30.23 -27.92
N VAL A 166 30.03 30.54 -28.35
CA VAL A 166 29.70 31.86 -28.94
C VAL A 166 28.23 32.20 -28.66
N SER A 167 27.98 32.95 -27.59
CA SER A 167 26.98 34.04 -27.52
C SER A 167 26.74 34.36 -26.05
N HIS A 168 27.11 35.57 -25.63
CA HIS A 168 26.37 36.42 -24.69
C HIS A 168 27.19 37.68 -24.45
N ASN A 169 26.70 38.80 -24.98
CA ASN A 169 26.93 40.12 -24.40
C ASN A 169 25.75 41.04 -24.73
N ASP A 170 25.46 41.88 -23.74
CA ASP A 170 24.71 43.15 -23.76
C ASP A 170 23.18 43.13 -23.89
N SER A 171 22.49 43.57 -22.82
CA SER A 171 21.73 44.84 -22.81
C SER A 171 21.11 45.16 -21.44
N ALA A 172 21.07 46.46 -21.14
CA ALA A 172 20.78 47.08 -19.86
C ALA A 172 19.32 47.56 -19.67
N MET A 173 18.96 47.73 -18.40
CA MET A 173 17.99 48.64 -17.75
C MET A 173 16.82 49.27 -18.53
N THR A 174 15.59 49.15 -17.98
CA THR A 174 14.75 50.32 -17.63
C THR A 174 13.66 50.00 -16.59
N ALA A 175 13.42 50.94 -15.68
CA ALA A 175 12.40 50.92 -14.62
C ALA A 175 11.11 51.65 -15.06
N CYS A 176 9.95 51.31 -14.48
CA CYS A 176 8.79 52.20 -14.42
C CYS A 176 7.81 51.83 -13.26
N VAL A 177 7.29 52.89 -12.64
CA VAL A 177 6.46 53.03 -11.42
C VAL A 177 4.95 52.96 -11.78
N PRO A 178 4.02 52.66 -10.85
CA PRO A 178 2.65 52.23 -11.18
C PRO A 178 1.61 53.37 -11.19
N HIS A 179 0.54 53.20 -11.97
CA HIS A 179 -0.64 54.06 -11.96
C HIS A 179 -1.88 53.37 -11.34
N ARG A 180 -2.57 54.11 -10.47
CA ARG A 180 -3.91 53.86 -9.89
C ARG A 180 -4.91 54.78 -10.60
N PRO A 181 -6.18 54.37 -10.85
CA PRO A 181 -7.33 55.09 -10.24
C PRO A 181 -8.60 54.19 -10.11
N PRO A 182 -9.82 54.72 -9.86
CA PRO A 182 -10.34 55.28 -8.63
C PRO A 182 -11.56 54.50 -8.05
N THR A 183 -11.92 54.86 -6.83
CA THR A 183 -13.00 54.33 -5.97
C THR A 183 -14.42 54.70 -6.40
N ALA A 184 -15.36 53.76 -6.27
CA ALA A 184 -16.80 53.99 -6.16
C ALA A 184 -17.36 53.23 -4.95
N ALA A 185 -18.19 53.90 -4.14
CA ALA A 185 -18.74 53.41 -2.88
C ALA A 185 -19.85 52.37 -3.09
N ALA A 186 -19.76 51.23 -2.41
CA ALA A 186 -20.80 50.21 -2.34
C ALA A 186 -20.97 49.72 -0.89
N VAL A 187 -22.23 49.49 -0.51
CA VAL A 187 -22.69 48.99 0.79
C VAL A 187 -22.01 47.64 1.13
N PRO A 188 -21.54 47.42 2.37
CA PRO A 188 -20.72 46.26 2.72
C PRO A 188 -21.48 44.92 2.64
N PRO A 189 -20.94 43.89 1.97
CA PRO A 189 -21.49 42.54 2.00
C PRO A 189 -21.35 41.91 3.40
N ALA A 190 -22.14 40.87 3.69
CA ALA A 190 -22.24 40.22 5.00
C ALA A 190 -20.89 39.85 5.68
N ALA A 191 -19.83 39.65 4.89
CA ALA A 191 -18.48 39.42 5.38
C ALA A 191 -17.86 40.63 6.10
N GLN A 192 -18.09 41.85 5.63
CA GLN A 192 -17.57 43.07 6.28
C GLN A 192 -18.34 43.39 7.58
N ARG A 193 -19.61 42.96 7.69
CA ARG A 193 -20.36 42.98 8.96
C ARG A 193 -19.74 42.03 9.99
N MET A 194 -19.20 40.90 9.56
CA MET A 194 -18.52 39.93 10.42
C MET A 194 -17.14 40.42 10.87
N ASP A 195 -16.37 41.06 9.99
CA ASP A 195 -15.06 41.63 10.33
C ASP A 195 -15.21 42.78 11.35
N ALA A 196 -16.21 43.65 11.17
CA ALA A 196 -16.52 44.71 12.13
C ALA A 196 -16.93 44.17 13.52
N LEU A 197 -17.71 43.07 13.55
CA LEU A 197 -18.11 42.40 14.80
C LEU A 197 -16.94 41.66 15.46
N SER A 198 -16.00 41.15 14.67
CA SER A 198 -14.77 40.54 15.18
C SER A 198 -13.82 41.57 15.78
N GLU A 199 -13.70 42.75 15.18
CA GLU A 199 -12.96 43.88 15.77
C GLU A 199 -13.61 44.40 17.05
N GLU A 200 -14.95 44.48 17.09
CA GLU A 200 -15.72 44.87 18.29
C GLU A 200 -15.59 43.81 19.41
N PHE A 201 -15.56 42.52 19.08
CA PHE A 201 -15.35 41.44 20.06
C PHE A 201 -13.92 41.43 20.61
N ASN A 202 -12.91 41.68 19.77
CA ASN A 202 -11.49 41.65 20.15
C ASN A 202 -11.03 42.92 20.88
N SER A 203 -11.68 44.06 20.65
CA SER A 203 -11.39 45.33 21.34
C SER A 203 -12.03 45.44 22.73
N CYS A 204 -12.86 44.48 23.12
CA CYS A 204 -13.55 44.51 24.40
C CYS A 204 -12.72 43.85 25.52
N GLU A 205 -12.40 44.60 26.58
CA GLU A 205 -11.58 44.11 27.70
C GLU A 205 -12.40 43.49 28.85
N CYS A 206 -13.73 43.67 28.86
CA CYS A 206 -14.61 43.24 29.93
C CYS A 206 -15.50 42.04 29.52
N THR A 207 -15.64 41.07 30.42
CA THR A 207 -16.38 39.81 30.23
C THR A 207 -17.87 40.02 29.96
N GLU A 208 -18.49 41.01 30.62
CA GLU A 208 -19.92 41.37 30.46
C GLU A 208 -20.22 41.93 29.07
N SER A 209 -19.30 42.71 28.49
CA SER A 209 -19.48 43.28 27.16
C SER A 209 -19.30 42.25 26.04
N LYS A 210 -18.42 41.25 26.23
CA LYS A 210 -18.33 40.08 25.33
C LYS A 210 -19.59 39.23 25.37
N GLU A 211 -20.18 39.03 26.56
CA GLU A 211 -21.46 38.36 26.70
C GLU A 211 -22.59 39.10 25.98
N MET A 212 -22.59 40.44 26.00
CA MET A 212 -23.59 41.24 25.31
C MET A 212 -23.46 41.16 23.77
N VAL A 213 -22.24 41.08 23.24
CA VAL A 213 -21.98 40.83 21.81
C VAL A 213 -22.43 39.41 21.41
N LEU A 214 -22.19 38.41 22.27
CA LEU A 214 -22.65 37.03 22.06
C LEU A 214 -24.18 36.90 22.13
N ARG A 215 -24.86 37.67 23.00
CA ARG A 215 -26.34 37.72 23.06
C ARG A 215 -26.96 38.35 21.80
N LYS A 216 -26.28 39.31 21.16
CA LYS A 216 -26.72 39.89 19.88
C LYS A 216 -26.62 38.92 18.70
N LEU A 217 -25.79 37.87 18.80
CA LEU A 217 -25.60 36.89 17.73
C LEU A 217 -26.70 35.82 17.64
N GLY A 218 -27.57 35.70 18.65
CA GLY A 218 -28.67 34.73 18.67
C GLY A 218 -28.19 33.27 18.69
N GLU A 219 -28.61 32.49 19.70
CA GLU A 219 -28.30 31.05 19.80
C GLU A 219 -28.51 30.22 18.52
N PRO A 220 -29.50 30.49 17.64
CA PRO A 220 -29.69 29.71 16.42
C PRO A 220 -28.53 29.82 15.41
N MET A 221 -27.81 30.94 15.39
CA MET A 221 -26.74 31.17 14.41
C MET A 221 -25.42 30.50 14.81
N LEU A 222 -25.16 30.43 16.12
CA LEU A 222 -24.01 29.71 16.68
C LEU A 222 -24.21 28.19 16.58
N LEU A 223 -25.43 27.68 16.76
CA LEU A 223 -25.76 26.26 16.55
C LEU A 223 -25.70 25.84 15.07
N ALA A 224 -26.09 26.72 14.14
CA ALA A 224 -26.03 26.43 12.70
C ALA A 224 -24.58 26.32 12.14
N TYR A 225 -23.59 26.89 12.82
CA TYR A 225 -22.17 26.79 12.43
C TYR A 225 -21.47 25.58 13.06
N LEU A 226 -22.09 24.93 14.06
CA LEU A 226 -21.54 23.81 14.82
C LEU A 226 -21.94 22.44 14.25
N ASP A 227 -22.94 22.36 13.38
CA ASP A 227 -23.40 21.11 12.75
C ASP A 227 -22.78 20.89 11.36
N ILE A 228 -21.49 20.55 11.34
CA ILE A 228 -20.97 19.73 10.23
C ILE A 228 -20.89 18.27 10.71
N THR A 229 -22.04 17.72 11.10
CA THR A 229 -22.28 16.29 10.99
C THR A 229 -22.57 16.02 9.51
N VAL A 230 -21.81 15.13 8.87
CA VAL A 230 -22.27 14.57 7.60
C VAL A 230 -23.57 13.83 7.95
N PRO A 231 -24.74 14.33 7.53
CA PRO A 231 -25.99 13.81 8.05
C PRO A 231 -26.10 12.33 7.67
N CYS A 232 -26.58 11.46 8.56
CA CYS A 232 -26.93 10.08 8.19
C CYS A 232 -28.11 9.99 7.18
N THR A 233 -28.33 11.03 6.36
CA THR A 233 -29.37 11.14 5.33
C THR A 233 -29.26 10.02 4.31
N ASP A 234 -28.05 9.71 3.85
CA ASP A 234 -27.85 8.68 2.81
C ASP A 234 -28.26 7.29 3.33
N ILE A 235 -28.06 7.02 4.62
CA ILE A 235 -28.50 5.79 5.28
C ILE A 235 -30.03 5.72 5.28
N ILE A 236 -30.69 6.84 5.60
CA ILE A 236 -32.15 6.95 5.61
C ILE A 236 -32.73 6.80 4.20
N GLU A 237 -32.15 7.47 3.22
CA GLU A 237 -32.57 7.39 1.81
C GLU A 237 -32.35 5.98 1.24
N SER A 238 -31.22 5.36 1.55
CA SER A 238 -30.96 3.96 1.23
C SER A 238 -31.98 3.03 1.91
N ALA A 239 -32.34 3.31 3.16
CA ALA A 239 -33.36 2.52 3.87
C ALA A 239 -34.75 2.69 3.25
N ARG A 240 -35.12 3.89 2.77
CA ARG A 240 -36.41 4.16 2.10
C ARG A 240 -36.54 3.47 0.74
N THR A 241 -35.44 3.36 0.01
CA THR A 241 -35.39 2.68 -1.28
C THR A 241 -35.19 1.17 -1.15
N SER A 242 -34.79 0.70 0.03
CA SER A 242 -34.62 -0.72 0.31
C SER A 242 -35.95 -1.47 0.29
N THR A 243 -35.98 -2.61 -0.40
CA THR A 243 -37.11 -3.56 -0.34
C THR A 243 -37.05 -4.48 0.89
N SER A 244 -36.05 -4.31 1.76
CA SER A 244 -35.88 -5.16 2.94
C SER A 244 -37.04 -5.00 3.92
N SER A 245 -37.55 -6.14 4.40
CA SER A 245 -38.63 -6.17 5.38
C SER A 245 -38.14 -6.02 6.83
N SER A 246 -36.82 -5.91 7.06
CA SER A 246 -36.22 -5.88 8.40
C SER A 246 -36.72 -4.67 9.22
N ALA A 247 -36.95 -4.91 10.51
CA ALA A 247 -37.48 -3.89 11.42
C ALA A 247 -36.55 -2.66 11.50
N GLY A 248 -35.24 -2.87 11.61
CA GLY A 248 -34.23 -1.80 11.62
C GLY A 248 -34.26 -0.94 10.35
N ILE A 249 -34.32 -1.54 9.15
CA ILE A 249 -34.39 -0.75 7.90
C ILE A 249 -35.71 0.04 7.83
N LYS A 250 -36.83 -0.54 8.25
CA LYS A 250 -38.11 0.19 8.32
C LYS A 250 -38.07 1.33 9.34
N ALA A 251 -37.36 1.16 10.46
CA ALA A 251 -37.16 2.20 11.45
C ALA A 251 -36.27 3.31 10.89
N LEU A 252 -35.16 2.97 10.24
CA LEU A 252 -34.27 3.92 9.57
C LEU A 252 -35.03 4.75 8.52
N ALA A 253 -35.85 4.11 7.69
CA ALA A 253 -36.61 4.77 6.63
C ALA A 253 -37.60 5.84 7.16
N LYS A 254 -38.09 5.67 8.40
CA LYS A 254 -39.03 6.58 9.07
C LYS A 254 -38.35 7.79 9.73
N ILE A 255 -37.03 7.80 9.85
CA ILE A 255 -36.30 8.93 10.44
C ILE A 255 -36.47 10.16 9.54
N SER A 256 -36.73 11.32 10.16
CA SER A 256 -36.73 12.60 9.45
C SER A 256 -35.31 13.01 9.07
N LEU A 257 -35.11 13.53 7.85
CA LEU A 257 -33.79 13.96 7.38
C LEU A 257 -33.18 15.06 8.28
N GLY A 258 -34.02 15.89 8.92
CA GLY A 258 -33.60 16.93 9.87
C GLY A 258 -33.09 16.41 11.22
N HIS A 259 -33.30 15.13 11.52
CA HIS A 259 -32.77 14.45 12.72
C HIS A 259 -32.02 13.19 12.31
N SER A 260 -31.36 13.22 11.16
CA SER A 260 -30.76 12.04 10.57
C SER A 260 -29.71 11.42 11.47
N GLU A 261 -28.82 12.21 12.05
CA GLU A 261 -27.76 11.72 12.94
C GLU A 261 -28.36 11.08 14.21
N SER A 262 -29.03 11.88 15.05
CA SER A 262 -29.58 11.39 16.33
C SER A 262 -30.60 10.27 16.14
N GLY A 263 -31.43 10.34 15.09
CA GLY A 263 -32.38 9.30 14.75
C GLY A 263 -31.70 8.00 14.32
N VAL A 264 -30.65 8.05 13.49
CA VAL A 264 -29.96 6.84 13.03
C VAL A 264 -29.21 6.20 14.19
N HIS A 265 -28.50 6.98 15.01
CA HIS A 265 -27.84 6.47 16.21
C HIS A 265 -28.84 5.81 17.17
N LYS A 266 -30.01 6.42 17.37
CA LYS A 266 -31.07 5.82 18.19
C LYS A 266 -31.55 4.48 17.63
N VAL A 267 -31.80 4.39 16.33
CA VAL A 267 -32.21 3.13 15.71
C VAL A 267 -31.10 2.08 15.79
N LEU A 268 -29.83 2.46 15.60
CA LEU A 268 -28.71 1.53 15.75
C LEU A 268 -28.59 1.01 17.19
N ASP A 269 -28.85 1.85 18.19
CA ASP A 269 -28.87 1.47 19.60
C ASP A 269 -30.03 0.52 19.91
N GLU A 270 -31.25 0.85 19.48
CA GLU A 270 -32.46 0.01 19.63
C GLU A 270 -32.35 -1.35 18.92
N GLN A 271 -31.47 -1.46 17.91
CA GLN A 271 -31.23 -2.70 17.16
C GLN A 271 -29.95 -3.44 17.60
N ASP A 272 -29.30 -3.03 18.69
CA ASP A 272 -28.02 -3.61 19.17
C ASP A 272 -26.91 -3.63 18.09
N CYS A 273 -26.93 -2.63 17.21
CA CYS A 273 -25.96 -2.41 16.13
C CYS A 273 -24.84 -1.43 16.53
N LYS A 274 -24.86 -0.92 17.76
CA LYS A 274 -23.84 -0.02 18.30
C LYS A 274 -22.69 -0.83 18.89
N LEU A 275 -21.47 -0.48 18.53
CA LEU A 275 -20.31 -1.04 19.21
C LEU A 275 -20.20 -0.42 20.61
N ALA A 276 -20.06 -1.26 21.64
CA ALA A 276 -19.86 -0.83 23.03
C ALA A 276 -18.43 -0.31 23.26
N VAL A 277 -18.00 0.64 22.44
CA VAL A 277 -16.69 1.29 22.49
C VAL A 277 -16.90 2.75 22.90
N PRO A 278 -16.38 3.19 24.05
CA PRO A 278 -16.51 4.57 24.51
C PRO A 278 -15.95 5.58 23.51
N LEU A 279 -16.76 6.60 23.19
CA LEU A 279 -16.32 7.76 22.42
C LEU A 279 -15.84 8.86 23.38
N GLN A 280 -14.69 9.43 23.10
CA GLN A 280 -14.10 10.51 23.87
C GLN A 280 -14.05 11.80 23.07
N PHE A 281 -13.85 12.92 23.76
CA PHE A 281 -13.87 14.25 23.18
C PHE A 281 -12.68 15.06 23.68
N VAL A 282 -12.05 15.80 22.77
CA VAL A 282 -10.98 16.75 23.10
C VAL A 282 -11.30 18.12 22.51
N ASP A 283 -10.93 19.17 23.24
CA ASP A 283 -10.96 20.52 22.72
C ASP A 283 -9.69 20.82 21.94
N LEU A 284 -9.82 21.03 20.63
CA LEU A 284 -8.75 21.55 19.79
C LEU A 284 -8.85 23.08 19.71
N PRO A 285 -7.74 23.78 19.36
CA PRO A 285 -7.77 25.23 19.20
C PRO A 285 -8.82 25.72 18.19
N THR A 286 -9.14 24.90 17.20
CA THR A 286 -10.08 25.23 16.12
C THR A 286 -11.51 24.74 16.36
N GLN A 287 -11.70 23.74 17.21
CA GLN A 287 -13.00 23.13 17.44
C GLN A 287 -13.06 22.47 18.82
N LYS A 288 -14.18 22.71 19.51
CA LYS A 288 -14.50 22.08 20.79
C LYS A 288 -15.12 20.71 20.58
N LYS A 289 -14.90 19.80 21.54
CA LYS A 289 -15.47 18.44 21.53
C LYS A 289 -15.23 17.67 20.22
N VAL A 290 -13.98 17.62 19.75
CA VAL A 290 -13.59 16.76 18.62
C VAL A 290 -13.58 15.30 19.08
N PRO A 291 -14.32 14.40 18.42
CA PRO A 291 -14.44 13.01 18.86
C PRO A 291 -13.20 12.18 18.51
N TYR A 292 -12.85 11.25 19.40
CA TYR A 292 -11.82 10.23 19.17
C TYR A 292 -12.08 8.97 20.00
N ILE A 293 -11.44 7.87 19.64
CA ILE A 293 -11.52 6.59 20.34
C ILE A 293 -10.11 6.11 20.66
N ARG A 294 -9.81 5.84 21.93
CA ARG A 294 -8.50 5.30 22.31
C ARG A 294 -8.34 3.87 21.81
N MET A 295 -7.10 3.48 21.52
CA MET A 295 -6.80 2.09 21.21
C MET A 295 -7.04 1.19 22.43
N THR A 296 -6.81 1.70 23.65
CA THR A 296 -7.19 1.01 24.90
C THR A 296 -8.65 0.59 24.92
N ASP A 297 -9.57 1.48 24.50
CA ASP A 297 -11.01 1.22 24.51
C ASP A 297 -11.40 0.18 23.43
N TRP A 298 -10.77 0.26 22.25
CA TRP A 298 -10.89 -0.77 21.22
C TRP A 298 -10.43 -2.15 21.71
N ILE A 299 -9.28 -2.21 22.39
CA ILE A 299 -8.73 -3.47 22.89
C ILE A 299 -9.64 -4.09 23.95
N PHE A 300 -10.16 -3.30 24.89
CA PHE A 300 -11.11 -3.80 25.88
C PHE A 300 -12.37 -4.40 25.23
N PHE A 301 -12.91 -3.73 24.21
CA PHE A 301 -14.04 -4.26 23.45
C PHE A 301 -13.68 -5.56 22.72
N LEU A 302 -12.53 -5.60 22.04
CA LEU A 302 -12.10 -6.79 21.30
C LEU A 302 -11.85 -7.97 22.22
N ALA A 303 -11.20 -7.76 23.36
CA ALA A 303 -10.93 -8.83 24.32
C ALA A 303 -12.21 -9.33 25.00
N SER A 304 -13.04 -8.42 25.52
CA SER A 304 -14.28 -8.79 26.22
C SER A 304 -15.30 -9.51 25.33
N THR A 305 -15.21 -9.34 24.01
CA THR A 305 -16.09 -10.01 23.03
C THR A 305 -15.43 -11.20 22.32
N GLY A 306 -14.24 -11.65 22.74
CA GLY A 306 -13.55 -12.80 22.12
C GLY A 306 -13.02 -12.52 20.70
N ARG A 307 -12.84 -11.25 20.36
CA ARG A 307 -12.49 -10.73 19.03
C ARG A 307 -11.04 -10.24 18.92
N LEU A 308 -10.20 -10.48 19.92
CA LEU A 308 -8.79 -10.10 19.91
C LEU A 308 -8.02 -10.71 18.72
N HIS A 309 -8.50 -11.83 18.19
CA HIS A 309 -7.96 -12.49 17.00
C HIS A 309 -7.91 -11.60 15.74
N TYR A 310 -8.66 -10.51 15.69
CA TYR A 310 -8.59 -9.54 14.58
C TYR A 310 -7.27 -8.74 14.55
N LEU A 311 -6.54 -8.67 15.66
CA LEU A 311 -5.22 -8.02 15.74
C LEU A 311 -4.05 -8.96 15.43
N VAL A 312 -4.27 -10.27 15.41
CA VAL A 312 -3.20 -11.29 15.37
C VAL A 312 -3.43 -12.43 14.37
N GLY A 313 -4.65 -12.59 13.86
CA GLY A 313 -4.99 -13.61 12.86
C GLY A 313 -5.42 -14.97 13.40
N THR A 314 -5.40 -15.21 14.72
CA THR A 314 -5.80 -16.47 15.34
C THR A 314 -6.57 -16.25 16.65
N SER A 315 -7.57 -17.09 16.91
CA SER A 315 -8.33 -17.13 18.16
C SER A 315 -7.74 -18.10 19.19
N ASP A 316 -6.79 -18.93 18.79
CA ASP A 316 -6.08 -19.83 19.70
C ASP A 316 -5.03 -19.03 20.50
N VAL A 317 -5.18 -19.04 21.82
CA VAL A 317 -4.34 -18.28 22.75
C VAL A 317 -2.88 -18.74 22.71
N MET A 318 -2.65 -20.05 22.67
CA MET A 318 -1.30 -20.60 22.65
C MET A 318 -0.62 -20.30 21.32
N LYS A 319 -1.34 -20.48 20.21
CA LYS A 319 -0.87 -20.12 18.87
C LYS A 319 -0.55 -18.63 18.78
N ARG A 320 -1.42 -17.76 19.32
CA ARG A 320 -1.17 -16.31 19.41
C ARG A 320 0.13 -16.01 20.14
N ARG A 321 0.36 -16.64 21.29
CA ARG A 321 1.56 -16.43 22.12
C ARG A 321 2.84 -16.85 21.40
N GLU A 322 2.83 -18.03 20.76
CA GLU A 322 3.98 -18.49 19.96
C GLU A 322 4.23 -17.59 18.74
N LEU A 323 3.18 -17.16 18.04
CA LEU A 323 3.29 -16.23 16.91
C LEU A 323 3.88 -14.87 17.33
N CYS A 324 3.42 -14.32 18.45
CA CYS A 324 3.98 -13.07 18.98
C CYS A 324 5.46 -13.23 19.34
N LEU A 325 5.83 -14.30 20.04
CA LEU A 325 7.23 -14.56 20.38
C LEU A 325 8.12 -14.68 19.14
N GLU A 326 7.69 -15.46 18.14
CA GLU A 326 8.47 -15.64 16.92
C GLU A 326 8.56 -14.34 16.11
N PHE A 327 7.51 -13.52 16.09
CA PHE A 327 7.55 -12.19 15.49
C PHE A 327 8.65 -11.33 16.12
N TRP A 328 8.69 -11.25 17.45
CA TRP A 328 9.72 -10.49 18.16
C TRP A 328 11.11 -11.09 17.96
N ARG A 329 11.26 -12.41 17.91
CA ARG A 329 12.54 -13.07 17.61
C ARG A 329 13.08 -12.67 16.23
N ARG A 330 12.22 -12.64 15.20
CA ARG A 330 12.60 -12.21 13.85
C ARG A 330 12.89 -10.72 13.78
N LEU A 331 12.08 -9.89 14.43
CA LEU A 331 12.30 -8.44 14.47
C LEU A 331 13.63 -8.09 15.15
N LYS A 332 14.03 -8.81 16.19
CA LYS A 332 15.28 -8.59 16.92
C LYS A 332 16.52 -8.73 16.01
N GLN A 333 16.46 -9.56 14.97
CA GLN A 333 17.56 -9.72 14.03
C GLN A 333 17.84 -8.45 13.24
N SER A 334 16.81 -7.64 12.95
CA SER A 334 16.96 -6.37 12.21
C SER A 334 16.94 -5.14 13.11
N ARG A 335 16.35 -5.23 14.31
CA ARG A 335 16.18 -4.12 15.27
C ARG A 335 16.52 -4.58 16.70
N PRO A 336 17.78 -4.93 16.99
CA PRO A 336 18.17 -5.48 18.29
C PRO A 336 17.96 -4.50 19.46
N ASP A 337 18.00 -3.20 19.19
CA ASP A 337 17.88 -2.14 20.19
C ASP A 337 16.44 -1.69 20.46
N HIS A 338 15.44 -2.41 19.91
CA HIS A 338 14.04 -2.05 20.11
C HIS A 338 13.66 -2.10 21.61
N PRO A 339 13.00 -1.07 22.18
CA PRO A 339 12.76 -0.98 23.63
C PRO A 339 12.04 -2.18 24.23
N VAL A 340 11.19 -2.86 23.45
CA VAL A 340 10.48 -4.09 23.85
C VAL A 340 11.39 -5.16 24.49
N TYR A 341 12.67 -5.24 24.09
CA TYR A 341 13.65 -6.20 24.65
C TYR A 341 14.28 -5.72 25.96
N SER A 342 14.24 -4.41 26.23
CA SER A 342 14.78 -3.80 27.46
C SER A 342 13.75 -3.79 28.59
N SER A 343 12.46 -3.65 28.26
CA SER A 343 11.35 -3.51 29.22
C SER A 343 11.12 -4.74 30.11
N GLY A 344 11.77 -5.87 29.79
CA GLY A 344 11.56 -7.17 30.44
C GLY A 344 12.77 -7.71 31.20
N LYS A 345 13.83 -6.95 31.48
CA LYS A 345 15.00 -7.51 32.18
C LYS A 345 14.69 -7.79 33.66
N ARG A 346 14.19 -8.99 33.98
CA ARG A 346 14.29 -9.57 35.34
C ARG A 346 15.61 -10.32 35.44
N ALA A 347 16.50 -9.88 36.34
CA ALA A 347 17.74 -10.57 36.68
C ALA A 347 18.63 -10.96 35.47
N GLY A 348 18.74 -10.08 34.47
CA GLY A 348 19.64 -10.27 33.33
C GLY A 348 19.19 -11.29 32.26
N ARG A 349 17.96 -11.83 32.34
CA ARG A 349 17.37 -12.67 31.27
C ARG A 349 16.24 -11.94 30.55
N GLU A 350 16.06 -12.27 29.28
CA GLU A 350 14.92 -11.81 28.48
C GLU A 350 13.61 -12.39 29.01
N ASP A 351 12.65 -11.51 29.31
CA ASP A 351 11.29 -11.89 29.66
C ASP A 351 10.54 -12.37 28.42
N THR A 352 10.80 -13.64 28.10
CA THR A 352 10.15 -14.36 27.01
C THR A 352 8.64 -14.39 27.20
N ASP A 353 8.14 -14.40 28.43
CA ASP A 353 6.70 -14.40 28.72
C ASP A 353 6.06 -13.06 28.35
N ARG A 354 6.72 -11.94 28.66
CA ARG A 354 6.29 -10.62 28.17
C ARG A 354 6.21 -10.57 26.65
N LEU A 355 7.20 -11.09 25.93
CA LEU A 355 7.19 -11.11 24.45
C LEU A 355 6.06 -11.98 23.88
N ARG A 356 5.78 -13.14 24.49
CA ARG A 356 4.61 -13.99 24.17
C ARG A 356 3.28 -13.24 24.34
N ASN A 357 3.24 -12.31 25.28
CA ASN A 357 2.08 -11.49 25.60
C ASN A 357 2.11 -10.09 24.97
N THR A 358 3.04 -9.78 24.06
CA THR A 358 3.10 -8.47 23.41
C THR A 358 2.62 -8.56 21.97
N ILE A 359 1.47 -7.95 21.67
CA ILE A 359 0.88 -7.91 20.33
C ILE A 359 1.50 -6.75 19.52
N PRO A 360 2.07 -7.00 18.34
CA PRO A 360 2.65 -5.96 17.50
C PRO A 360 1.58 -5.20 16.70
N LEU A 361 1.61 -3.87 16.80
CA LEU A 361 0.66 -2.95 16.15
C LEU A 361 1.34 -2.01 15.17
N LEU A 362 0.54 -1.46 14.27
CA LEU A 362 0.93 -0.40 13.34
C LEU A 362 -0.01 0.78 13.52
N HIS A 363 0.58 1.96 13.68
CA HIS A 363 -0.15 3.20 13.48
C HIS A 363 -0.27 3.45 11.97
N HIS A 364 -1.45 3.85 11.54
CA HIS A 364 -1.73 4.23 10.15
C HIS A 364 -2.36 5.61 10.10
N GLY A 365 -1.82 6.48 9.24
CA GLY A 365 -2.49 7.71 8.85
C GLY A 365 -2.60 7.84 7.35
N ASP A 366 -3.70 8.43 6.90
CA ASP A 366 -3.98 8.68 5.48
C ASP A 366 -4.68 10.03 5.33
N GLU A 367 -4.21 10.84 4.38
CA GLU A 367 -4.85 12.11 4.02
C GLU A 367 -5.72 11.93 2.77
N GLY A 368 -6.81 11.20 2.96
CA GLY A 368 -7.83 11.01 1.94
C GLY A 368 -8.61 12.28 1.61
N ARG A 369 -9.68 12.12 0.83
CA ARG A 369 -10.57 13.23 0.45
C ARG A 369 -12.02 12.92 0.81
N THR A 370 -12.74 13.95 1.23
CA THR A 370 -14.20 13.89 1.39
C THR A 370 -14.90 13.87 0.03
N TYR A 371 -16.22 13.63 0.01
CA TYR A 371 -17.05 13.77 -1.20
C TYR A 371 -16.93 15.15 -1.86
N ARG A 372 -16.66 16.20 -1.07
CA ARG A 372 -16.40 17.57 -1.58
C ARG A 372 -14.94 17.81 -1.99
N LYS A 373 -14.15 16.73 -2.14
CA LYS A 373 -12.72 16.74 -2.51
C LYS A 373 -11.81 17.48 -1.54
N SER A 374 -12.31 17.85 -0.36
CA SER A 374 -11.51 18.46 0.71
C SER A 374 -10.69 17.37 1.41
N PRO A 375 -9.44 17.64 1.82
CA PRO A 375 -8.67 16.67 2.59
C PRO A 375 -9.36 16.23 3.88
N LEU A 376 -9.17 14.97 4.26
CA LEU A 376 -9.64 14.35 5.49
C LEU A 376 -8.50 13.49 6.04
N MET A 377 -8.00 13.84 7.22
CA MET A 377 -7.00 13.04 7.89
C MET A 377 -7.69 11.89 8.63
N VAL A 378 -7.34 10.66 8.33
CA VAL A 378 -7.84 9.47 9.03
C VAL A 378 -6.69 8.85 9.79
N LEU A 379 -6.84 8.75 11.12
CA LEU A 379 -5.87 8.14 12.01
C LEU A 379 -6.44 6.82 12.51
N SER A 380 -5.70 5.72 12.36
CA SER A 380 -6.14 4.39 12.77
C SER A 380 -4.97 3.52 13.24
N THR A 381 -5.31 2.39 13.86
CA THR A 381 -4.35 1.35 14.26
C THR A 381 -4.76 0.03 13.65
N HIS A 382 -3.79 -0.79 13.26
CA HIS A 382 -4.07 -2.16 12.84
C HIS A 382 -3.02 -3.13 13.36
N GLY A 383 -3.38 -4.41 13.47
CA GLY A 383 -2.43 -5.47 13.78
C GLY A 383 -1.37 -5.63 12.67
N VAL A 384 -0.13 -5.92 13.05
CA VAL A 384 0.90 -6.35 12.09
C VAL A 384 0.57 -7.74 11.56
N LEU A 385 0.20 -8.63 12.49
CA LEU A 385 -0.15 -10.02 12.23
C LEU A 385 -1.64 -10.14 11.91
N GLY A 386 -2.00 -11.10 11.06
CA GLY A 386 -3.38 -11.30 10.66
C GLY A 386 -3.63 -12.56 9.84
N ARG A 387 -4.70 -12.56 9.05
CA ARG A 387 -5.14 -13.75 8.31
C ARG A 387 -4.42 -13.95 6.97
N GLY A 388 -3.58 -13.00 6.55
CA GLY A 388 -2.79 -13.02 5.31
C GLY A 388 -3.24 -11.95 4.31
N CYS A 389 -2.89 -12.18 3.05
CA CYS A 389 -3.37 -11.43 1.89
C CYS A 389 -4.08 -12.38 0.91
N SER A 390 -4.82 -11.85 -0.08
CA SER A 390 -5.57 -12.65 -1.06
C SER A 390 -4.70 -13.61 -1.89
N GLN A 391 -3.41 -13.31 -2.04
CA GLN A 391 -2.44 -14.15 -2.74
C GLN A 391 -1.91 -15.31 -1.89
N ALA A 392 -1.95 -15.19 -0.56
CA ALA A 392 -1.48 -16.21 0.39
C ALA A 392 -2.59 -17.17 0.82
N ALA A 393 -3.60 -17.40 -0.03
CA ALA A 393 -4.72 -18.29 0.24
C ALA A 393 -4.33 -19.79 0.19
N ASP A 394 -3.10 -20.13 0.57
CA ASP A 394 -2.64 -21.52 0.67
C ASP A 394 -3.57 -22.29 1.61
N GLN A 395 -3.99 -23.47 1.15
CA GLN A 395 -5.07 -24.24 1.75
C GLN A 395 -4.63 -25.07 2.97
N ASN A 396 -3.32 -25.17 3.25
CA ASN A 396 -2.76 -25.87 4.42
C ASN A 396 -2.52 -24.90 5.60
N LYS A 397 -3.57 -24.16 5.98
CA LYS A 397 -3.48 -23.01 6.91
C LYS A 397 -3.18 -23.39 8.35
N ASP A 398 -3.44 -24.62 8.75
CA ASP A 398 -3.48 -25.04 10.15
C ASP A 398 -2.26 -25.87 10.59
N ASN A 399 -1.38 -26.26 9.66
CA ASN A 399 -0.28 -27.19 9.96
C ASN A 399 1.09 -26.53 10.21
N TYR A 400 1.23 -25.22 10.03
CA TYR A 400 2.50 -24.55 10.29
C TYR A 400 2.73 -24.37 11.79
N THR A 401 3.92 -24.74 12.25
CA THR A 401 4.44 -24.27 13.53
C THR A 401 4.66 -22.75 13.47
N ALA A 402 4.75 -22.07 14.62
CA ALA A 402 5.02 -20.63 14.63
C ALA A 402 6.33 -20.27 13.90
N GLN A 403 7.34 -21.14 13.98
CA GLN A 403 8.64 -20.97 13.34
C GLN A 403 8.56 -21.10 11.81
N GLU A 404 7.67 -21.93 11.30
CA GLU A 404 7.42 -22.10 9.87
C GLU A 404 6.41 -21.08 9.32
N ASP A 405 5.62 -20.43 10.18
CA ASP A 405 4.63 -19.45 9.74
C ASP A 405 5.35 -18.29 9.03
N PRO A 406 4.90 -17.91 7.82
CA PRO A 406 5.49 -16.82 7.07
C PRO A 406 5.20 -15.43 7.69
N MET A 407 4.55 -15.36 8.85
CA MET A 407 4.08 -14.14 9.53
C MET A 407 3.07 -13.39 8.69
N ARG A 408 1.86 -13.95 8.64
CA ARG A 408 0.77 -13.46 7.81
C ARG A 408 0.39 -12.01 8.15
N LEU A 409 0.25 -11.19 7.11
CA LEU A 409 -0.17 -9.79 7.19
C LEU A 409 -1.67 -9.65 7.52
N ASN A 410 -2.08 -8.51 8.07
CA ASN A 410 -3.49 -8.25 8.40
C ASN A 410 -4.28 -7.54 7.28
N PHE A 411 -4.30 -8.13 6.08
CA PHE A 411 -4.95 -7.53 4.89
C PHE A 411 -6.20 -8.27 4.41
N LEU A 412 -6.54 -9.41 5.01
CA LEU A 412 -7.76 -10.15 4.69
C LEU A 412 -8.88 -9.82 5.67
N GLY A 413 -10.01 -9.38 5.14
CA GLY A 413 -11.21 -9.07 5.90
C GLY A 413 -11.75 -7.68 5.57
N SER A 414 -12.78 -7.26 6.30
CA SER A 414 -13.27 -5.89 6.22
C SER A 414 -12.25 -4.94 6.88
N THR A 415 -12.14 -3.71 6.36
CA THR A 415 -11.38 -2.64 7.04
C THR A 415 -11.93 -2.39 8.44
N LEU A 416 -13.24 -2.58 8.67
CA LEU A 416 -13.87 -2.49 9.99
C LEU A 416 -13.35 -3.52 11.01
N THR A 417 -12.75 -4.61 10.53
CA THR A 417 -12.20 -5.69 11.36
C THR A 417 -10.69 -5.70 11.41
N THR A 418 -10.03 -4.80 10.67
CA THR A 418 -8.57 -4.78 10.57
C THR A 418 -8.00 -3.42 10.97
N HIS A 419 -8.75 -2.33 10.80
CA HIS A 419 -8.35 -0.95 11.09
C HIS A 419 -9.28 -0.34 12.13
N TYR A 420 -8.72 0.01 13.28
CA TYR A 420 -9.41 0.59 14.42
C TYR A 420 -9.17 2.09 14.41
N ILE A 421 -10.23 2.85 14.11
CA ILE A 421 -10.14 4.30 13.98
C ILE A 421 -9.85 4.95 15.33
N PHE A 422 -8.87 5.86 15.35
CA PHE A 422 -8.61 6.76 16.46
C PHE A 422 -9.38 8.06 16.27
N ALA A 423 -9.22 8.71 15.11
CA ALA A 423 -9.90 9.96 14.79
C ALA A 423 -10.00 10.18 13.27
N ALA A 424 -10.99 10.97 12.86
CA ALA A 424 -11.08 11.55 11.52
C ALA A 424 -11.13 13.07 11.65
N LEU A 425 -10.15 13.76 11.07
CA LEU A 425 -10.00 15.21 11.19
C LEU A 425 -10.21 15.85 9.81
N PRO A 426 -11.29 16.62 9.60
CA PRO A 426 -11.44 17.43 8.40
C PRO A 426 -10.32 18.45 8.26
N HIS A 427 -9.94 18.78 7.03
CA HIS A 427 -8.84 19.71 6.73
C HIS A 427 -8.93 21.05 7.49
N PHE A 428 -10.12 21.61 7.67
CA PHE A 428 -10.29 22.91 8.33
C PHE A 428 -9.80 22.91 9.79
N LEU A 429 -9.76 21.75 10.46
CA LEU A 429 -9.28 21.63 11.84
C LEU A 429 -7.77 21.88 11.95
N TYR A 430 -6.99 21.38 11.01
CA TYR A 430 -5.52 21.43 11.11
C TYR A 430 -4.86 22.31 10.04
N LYS A 431 -5.61 22.82 9.05
CA LYS A 431 -5.08 23.69 7.99
C LYS A 431 -4.47 24.97 8.56
N LYS A 432 -5.24 25.68 9.39
CA LYS A 432 -4.81 26.97 9.98
C LYS A 432 -4.07 26.81 11.29
N CYS A 433 -4.27 25.68 11.98
CA CYS A 433 -3.61 25.36 13.23
C CYS A 433 -3.02 23.94 13.14
N PRO A 434 -1.81 23.78 12.57
CA PRO A 434 -1.16 22.46 12.49
C PRO A 434 -1.04 21.77 13.85
N GLY A 435 -0.92 22.54 14.94
CA GLY A 435 -0.91 22.04 16.31
C GLY A 435 -2.18 21.27 16.73
N ALA A 436 -3.29 21.41 16.01
CA ALA A 436 -4.48 20.59 16.22
C ALA A 436 -4.21 19.11 15.88
N LEU A 437 -3.46 18.83 14.81
CA LEU A 437 -3.04 17.47 14.48
C LEU A 437 -2.03 16.97 15.53
N ASP A 438 -1.09 17.83 15.95
CA ASP A 438 -0.09 17.45 16.97
C ASP A 438 -0.78 17.03 18.28
N THR A 439 -1.78 17.78 18.74
CA THR A 439 -2.56 17.44 19.95
C THR A 439 -3.22 16.06 19.84
N MET A 440 -3.79 15.74 18.67
CA MET A 440 -4.41 14.44 18.42
C MET A 440 -3.37 13.31 18.40
N LEU A 441 -2.22 13.53 17.77
CA LEU A 441 -1.14 12.53 17.73
C LEU A 441 -0.47 12.34 19.10
N GLU A 442 -0.39 13.38 19.94
CA GLU A 442 0.09 13.27 21.32
C GLU A 442 -0.86 12.43 22.19
N LEU A 443 -2.17 12.64 22.06
CA LEU A 443 -3.16 11.80 22.75
C LEU A 443 -3.03 10.34 22.35
N TYR A 444 -2.87 10.09 21.05
CA TYR A 444 -2.62 8.75 20.53
C TYR A 444 -1.32 8.16 21.08
N ALA A 445 -0.21 8.89 21.01
CA ALA A 445 1.11 8.43 21.44
C ALA A 445 1.13 8.07 22.93
N LYS A 446 0.49 8.87 23.78
CA LYS A 446 0.35 8.59 25.22
C LYS A 446 -0.43 7.29 25.49
N ASP A 447 -1.51 7.05 24.75
CA ASP A 447 -2.27 5.79 24.87
C ASP A 447 -1.41 4.58 24.45
N MET A 448 -0.69 4.69 23.32
CA MET A 448 0.19 3.64 22.83
C MET A 448 1.40 3.39 23.75
N GLU A 449 1.98 4.44 24.33
CA GLU A 449 3.05 4.34 25.32
C GLU A 449 2.57 3.56 26.55
N SER A 450 1.38 3.88 27.08
CA SER A 450 0.78 3.15 28.20
C SER A 450 0.54 1.68 27.87
N LEU A 451 0.00 1.38 26.68
CA LEU A 451 -0.22 0.00 26.23
C LEU A 451 1.08 -0.80 26.08
N ALA A 452 2.16 -0.17 25.66
CA ALA A 452 3.47 -0.79 25.51
C ALA A 452 4.18 -1.03 26.86
N THR A 453 4.09 -0.05 27.76
CA THR A 453 4.79 -0.05 29.05
C THR A 453 4.05 -0.85 30.12
N ASN A 454 2.75 -0.56 30.30
CA ASN A 454 1.92 -1.09 31.37
C ASN A 454 1.12 -2.33 30.94
N GLY A 455 0.71 -2.38 29.68
CA GLY A 455 -0.22 -3.40 29.17
C GLY A 455 -1.59 -3.34 29.86
N LEU A 456 -2.49 -4.26 29.51
CA LEU A 456 -3.84 -4.36 30.06
C LEU A 456 -4.08 -5.76 30.65
N LEU A 457 -4.84 -5.83 31.74
CA LEU A 457 -5.38 -7.09 32.25
C LEU A 457 -6.65 -7.43 31.47
N LEU A 458 -6.58 -8.47 30.65
CA LEU A 458 -7.64 -8.84 29.71
C LEU A 458 -8.00 -10.32 29.85
N PRO A 459 -9.27 -10.71 29.59
CA PRO A 459 -9.63 -12.10 29.39
C PRO A 459 -8.86 -12.69 28.19
N ASP A 460 -8.23 -13.85 28.39
CA ASP A 460 -7.45 -14.57 27.39
C ASP A 460 -7.68 -16.08 27.59
N GLY A 461 -8.67 -16.61 26.89
CA GLY A 461 -9.25 -17.93 27.18
C GLY A 461 -9.98 -17.92 28.53
N ASP A 462 -9.68 -18.92 29.37
CA ASP A 462 -10.30 -19.07 30.70
C ASP A 462 -9.56 -18.29 31.81
N SER A 463 -8.53 -17.50 31.45
CA SER A 463 -7.70 -16.78 32.40
C SER A 463 -7.66 -15.29 32.12
N VAL A 464 -7.33 -14.48 33.14
CA VAL A 464 -7.00 -13.07 32.97
C VAL A 464 -5.49 -12.94 32.85
N GLN A 465 -5.02 -12.38 31.73
CA GLN A 465 -3.59 -12.21 31.44
C GLN A 465 -3.27 -10.74 31.25
N ARG A 466 -2.03 -10.37 31.60
CA ARG A 466 -1.48 -9.06 31.20
C ARG A 466 -0.99 -9.15 29.76
N ILE A 467 -1.64 -8.42 28.87
CA ILE A 467 -1.29 -8.35 27.44
C ILE A 467 -0.78 -6.94 27.15
N TYR A 468 0.36 -6.86 26.46
CA TYR A 468 0.99 -5.62 26.04
C TYR A 468 0.75 -5.38 24.56
N PHE A 469 0.82 -4.12 24.14
CA PHE A 469 0.65 -3.77 22.73
C PHE A 469 1.73 -2.77 22.33
N GLN A 470 2.52 -3.13 21.34
CA GLN A 470 3.68 -2.35 20.93
C GLN A 470 3.50 -1.90 19.49
N THR A 471 3.41 -0.59 19.28
CA THR A 471 3.47 0.00 17.94
C THR A 471 4.89 -0.15 17.42
N VAL A 472 5.08 -0.90 16.33
CA VAL A 472 6.41 -1.14 15.74
C VAL A 472 6.77 -0.15 14.65
N ALA A 473 5.76 0.48 14.05
CA ALA A 473 5.90 1.45 12.98
C ALA A 473 4.65 2.33 12.81
N VAL A 474 4.89 3.50 12.22
CA VAL A 474 3.95 4.49 11.73
C VAL A 474 4.00 4.43 10.21
N LYS A 475 2.92 3.99 9.58
CA LYS A 475 2.79 3.96 8.12
C LYS A 475 1.75 4.97 7.64
N GLY A 476 1.85 5.36 6.39
CA GLY A 476 0.89 6.25 5.75
C GLY A 476 1.42 6.78 4.42
N ASP A 477 0.61 7.61 3.78
CA ASP A 477 1.08 8.36 2.61
C ASP A 477 2.14 9.39 3.02
N LEU A 478 2.98 9.79 2.06
CA LEU A 478 4.05 10.76 2.32
C LEU A 478 3.55 12.10 2.88
N PRO A 479 2.43 12.68 2.40
CA PRO A 479 1.83 13.86 3.01
C PRO A 479 1.52 13.70 4.49
N TYR A 480 0.90 12.58 4.89
CA TYR A 480 0.66 12.30 6.31
C TYR A 480 1.96 12.19 7.09
N LEU A 481 2.89 11.33 6.64
CA LEU A 481 4.15 11.10 7.34
C LEU A 481 4.95 12.39 7.52
N GLY A 482 4.98 13.25 6.49
CA GLY A 482 5.61 14.56 6.55
C GLY A 482 5.04 15.46 7.65
N LYS A 483 3.71 15.47 7.81
CA LYS A 483 3.02 16.24 8.85
C LYS A 483 3.19 15.61 10.24
N ALA A 484 3.08 14.29 10.35
CA ALA A 484 3.15 13.58 11.64
C ALA A 484 4.57 13.48 12.21
N GLY A 485 5.57 13.48 11.34
CA GLY A 485 6.99 13.45 11.70
C GLY A 485 7.69 14.80 11.66
N HIS A 486 6.99 15.88 11.29
CA HIS A 486 7.58 17.20 11.07
C HIS A 486 8.83 17.13 10.17
N PHE A 487 8.70 16.49 9.02
CA PHE A 487 9.84 16.29 8.12
C PHE A 487 10.22 17.58 7.39
N SER A 488 11.51 17.94 7.47
CA SER A 488 12.12 19.05 6.74
C SER A 488 12.34 18.76 5.26
N ARG A 489 12.21 17.48 4.86
CA ARG A 489 12.41 16.97 3.50
C ARG A 489 11.33 15.98 3.13
N THR A 490 10.57 16.27 2.07
CA THR A 490 9.54 15.36 1.55
C THR A 490 9.47 15.44 0.02
N TYR A 491 8.90 14.42 -0.63
CA TYR A 491 8.77 14.40 -2.09
C TYR A 491 8.01 15.61 -2.65
N SER A 492 7.15 16.24 -1.84
CA SER A 492 6.45 17.48 -2.21
C SER A 492 7.38 18.67 -2.46
N MET A 493 8.63 18.59 -2.00
CA MET A 493 9.70 19.57 -2.20
C MET A 493 10.54 19.29 -3.46
N CYS A 494 10.20 18.28 -4.25
CA CYS A 494 10.87 17.99 -5.51
C CYS A 494 10.83 19.22 -6.44
N PRO A 495 11.96 19.61 -7.06
CA PRO A 495 11.97 20.64 -8.09
C PRO A 495 10.94 20.32 -9.19
N LYS A 496 10.15 21.32 -9.57
CA LYS A 496 9.11 21.20 -10.63
C LYS A 496 9.59 21.67 -12.00
N GLN A 497 10.79 22.23 -12.05
CA GLN A 497 11.43 22.79 -13.24
C GLN A 497 12.85 22.25 -13.29
N SER A 498 13.41 22.18 -14.50
CA SER A 498 14.80 21.75 -14.73
C SER A 498 15.82 22.64 -14.03
N GLU A 499 15.45 23.89 -13.73
CA GLU A 499 16.26 24.84 -13.01
C GLU A 499 15.43 25.54 -11.93
N SER A 500 16.03 25.75 -10.77
CA SER A 500 15.42 26.48 -9.66
C SER A 500 16.39 27.55 -9.16
N LYS A 501 15.88 28.74 -8.85
CA LYS A 501 16.68 29.80 -8.19
C LYS A 501 17.06 29.44 -6.75
N LYS A 502 16.31 28.53 -6.13
CA LYS A 502 16.54 28.07 -4.77
C LYS A 502 17.03 26.63 -4.82
N ALA A 503 18.16 26.38 -4.16
CA ALA A 503 18.68 25.03 -3.96
C ALA A 503 17.63 24.12 -3.31
N GLY A 504 17.49 22.90 -3.84
CA GLY A 504 16.64 21.87 -3.26
C GLY A 504 17.00 21.57 -1.80
N SER A 505 16.01 21.59 -0.92
CA SER A 505 16.19 21.20 0.49
C SER A 505 16.26 19.68 0.70
N GLY A 506 16.03 18.90 -0.36
CA GLY A 506 15.92 17.45 -0.32
C GLY A 506 14.48 16.94 -0.34
N ILE A 507 14.33 15.74 -0.88
CA ILE A 507 13.02 15.11 -1.16
C ILE A 507 12.75 13.90 -0.28
N CYS A 508 13.74 13.44 0.48
CA CYS A 508 13.63 12.26 1.34
C CYS A 508 13.93 12.64 2.80
N TYR A 509 13.10 12.19 3.73
CA TYR A 509 13.39 12.39 5.16
C TYR A 509 14.51 11.45 5.65
N ARG A 510 14.74 10.31 4.97
CA ARG A 510 15.72 9.30 5.39
C ARG A 510 17.14 9.52 4.88
N CYS A 511 17.28 10.04 3.66
CA CYS A 511 18.56 10.27 3.01
C CYS A 511 18.65 11.72 2.49
N TRP A 512 19.80 12.10 1.95
CA TRP A 512 20.07 13.43 1.44
C TRP A 512 19.68 13.61 -0.03
N GLY A 513 18.94 12.68 -0.62
CA GLY A 513 18.48 12.78 -2.00
C GLY A 513 17.70 14.08 -2.24
N GLY A 514 18.11 14.82 -3.26
CA GLY A 514 17.56 16.09 -3.71
C GLY A 514 18.09 17.32 -2.97
N VAL A 515 19.09 17.15 -2.10
CA VAL A 515 19.75 18.26 -1.39
C VAL A 515 20.75 18.93 -2.34
N GLU A 516 20.64 20.25 -2.48
CA GLU A 516 21.52 21.07 -3.31
C GLU A 516 22.07 22.27 -2.52
N GLY A 517 23.05 22.98 -3.09
CA GLY A 517 23.54 24.26 -2.55
C GLY A 517 24.43 24.18 -1.30
N GLY A 518 24.71 22.97 -0.80
CA GLY A 518 25.71 22.72 0.24
C GLY A 518 27.12 22.50 -0.33
N GLN A 519 28.04 22.03 0.52
CA GLN A 519 29.37 21.55 0.06
C GLN A 519 29.25 20.40 -0.94
N GLU A 520 28.19 19.61 -0.84
CA GLU A 520 27.88 18.51 -1.73
C GLU A 520 26.44 18.61 -2.24
N THR A 521 26.25 18.23 -3.49
CA THR A 521 24.93 18.03 -4.11
C THR A 521 24.63 16.53 -4.21
N TRP A 522 23.37 16.18 -3.99
CA TRP A 522 22.91 14.80 -3.91
C TRP A 522 21.72 14.60 -4.85
N PRO A 523 21.96 14.45 -6.17
CA PRO A 523 20.88 14.40 -7.16
C PRO A 523 19.96 13.21 -6.90
N TRP A 524 18.67 13.45 -6.67
CA TRP A 524 17.75 12.35 -6.37
C TRP A 524 17.42 11.51 -7.62
N GLU A 525 17.62 12.10 -8.80
CA GLU A 525 17.52 11.47 -10.12
C GLU A 525 18.71 10.55 -10.42
N GLU A 526 19.69 10.45 -9.52
CA GLU A 526 20.77 9.49 -9.66
C GLU A 526 20.22 8.08 -9.40
N PHE A 527 19.93 7.34 -10.49
CA PHE A 527 19.40 5.98 -10.43
C PHE A 527 20.48 4.89 -10.43
N ALA A 528 21.76 5.26 -10.47
CA ALA A 528 22.87 4.31 -10.40
C ALA A 528 22.84 3.46 -9.12
N LEU A 529 23.43 2.26 -9.16
CA LEU A 529 23.52 1.38 -7.99
C LEU A 529 24.30 2.02 -6.84
N GLN A 530 25.29 2.83 -7.21
CA GLN A 530 26.18 3.64 -6.40
C GLN A 530 25.70 5.09 -6.25
N ALA A 531 24.40 5.35 -6.43
CA ALA A 531 23.86 6.69 -6.27
C ALA A 531 24.30 7.30 -4.95
N ARG A 532 24.86 8.50 -4.99
CA ARG A 532 25.58 9.09 -3.85
C ARG A 532 24.68 9.15 -2.63
N TRP A 533 23.44 9.59 -2.78
CA TRP A 533 22.49 9.74 -1.67
C TRP A 533 22.21 8.43 -0.93
N ARG A 534 22.49 7.25 -1.52
CA ARG A 534 22.32 5.95 -0.85
C ARG A 534 23.18 5.83 0.41
N GLN A 535 24.41 6.35 0.37
CA GLN A 535 25.33 6.30 1.51
C GLN A 535 24.89 7.18 2.68
N THR A 536 23.88 8.04 2.46
CA THR A 536 23.32 8.94 3.48
C THR A 536 22.03 8.42 4.10
N ASP A 537 21.51 7.26 3.68
CA ASP A 537 20.31 6.68 4.27
C ASP A 537 20.55 6.30 5.73
N GLY A 538 19.79 6.93 6.62
CA GLY A 538 19.89 6.71 8.06
C GLY A 538 21.08 7.37 8.74
N VAL A 539 21.75 8.29 8.04
CA VAL A 539 22.74 9.18 8.62
C VAL A 539 22.02 10.37 9.26
N GLU A 540 22.26 10.60 10.55
CA GLU A 540 21.76 11.77 11.29
C GLU A 540 22.57 13.05 10.94
N PRO A 541 21.98 14.26 10.97
CA PRO A 541 20.58 14.52 11.32
C PRO A 541 19.65 14.06 10.21
N ALA A 542 18.67 13.25 10.59
CA ALA A 542 17.62 12.84 9.69
C ALA A 542 16.78 14.08 9.30
N GLY A 543 16.02 13.99 8.20
CA GLY A 543 15.28 15.12 7.62
C GLY A 543 14.05 15.54 8.44
N PHE A 544 14.22 15.79 9.72
CA PHE A 544 13.23 16.22 10.71
C PHE A 544 13.53 17.68 11.08
N ASP A 545 12.51 18.54 11.03
CA ASP A 545 12.62 19.92 11.55
C ASP A 545 12.63 19.93 13.08
N ARG A 546 11.79 19.07 13.69
CA ARG A 546 11.67 18.85 15.14
C ARG A 546 11.09 17.47 15.41
N ALA A 547 11.13 17.03 16.68
CA ALA A 547 10.55 15.75 17.06
C ALA A 547 9.01 15.76 16.89
N GLY A 548 8.49 14.86 16.04
CA GLY A 548 7.06 14.67 15.88
C GLY A 548 6.41 13.99 17.11
N PRO A 549 5.12 14.23 17.39
CA PRO A 549 4.43 13.69 18.57
C PRO A 549 4.49 12.17 18.72
N LEU A 550 4.52 11.43 17.61
CA LEU A 550 4.53 9.97 17.61
C LEU A 550 5.87 9.38 18.10
N LEU A 551 6.93 10.19 18.21
CA LEU A 551 8.21 9.74 18.78
C LEU A 551 8.14 9.49 20.30
N HIS A 552 7.05 9.87 20.98
CA HIS A 552 6.82 9.43 22.38
C HIS A 552 6.48 7.94 22.49
N ILE A 553 6.07 7.29 21.39
CA ILE A 553 5.88 5.84 21.36
C ILE A 553 7.24 5.17 21.56
N PRO A 554 7.40 4.17 22.46
CA PRO A 554 8.66 3.47 22.63
C PRO A 554 9.19 2.88 21.31
N HIS A 555 10.34 3.37 20.84
CA HIS A 555 10.97 2.97 19.59
C HIS A 555 12.51 3.02 19.70
N ASP A 556 13.22 2.44 18.73
CA ASP A 556 14.70 2.44 18.66
C ASP A 556 15.25 3.72 18.03
N LYS A 557 15.09 3.92 16.71
CA LYS A 557 15.45 5.16 16.02
C LYS A 557 14.24 5.72 15.29
N ALA A 558 14.11 7.04 15.27
CA ALA A 558 12.99 7.76 14.68
C ALA A 558 12.70 7.32 13.23
N MET A 559 13.75 7.15 12.43
CA MET A 559 13.65 6.69 11.03
C MET A 559 13.10 5.26 10.85
N TRP A 560 13.16 4.40 11.88
CA TRP A 560 12.58 3.05 11.85
C TRP A 560 11.14 3.06 12.36
N LEU A 561 10.73 4.09 13.08
CA LEU A 561 9.32 4.26 13.44
C LEU A 561 8.52 4.67 12.21
N TYR A 562 8.91 5.73 11.50
CA TYR A 562 8.22 6.15 10.27
C TYR A 562 8.58 5.24 9.08
N ARG A 563 7.57 4.65 8.45
CA ARG A 563 7.74 3.72 7.33
C ARG A 563 7.13 4.26 6.05
N LEU A 564 7.95 4.30 5.02
CA LEU A 564 7.51 4.58 3.66
C LEU A 564 6.61 3.45 3.16
N ASP A 565 5.48 3.82 2.59
CA ASP A 565 4.77 2.94 1.66
C ASP A 565 5.51 2.96 0.33
N CYS A 566 6.33 1.94 0.12
CA CYS A 566 7.11 1.78 -1.09
C CYS A 566 6.23 1.61 -2.35
N TRP A 567 5.06 0.99 -2.21
CA TRP A 567 4.12 0.80 -3.32
C TRP A 567 3.42 2.10 -3.67
N HIS A 568 3.02 2.89 -2.68
CA HIS A 568 2.45 4.21 -2.94
C HIS A 568 3.50 5.13 -3.58
N THR A 569 4.73 5.12 -3.06
CA THR A 569 5.86 5.89 -3.60
C THR A 569 6.17 5.49 -5.04
N PHE A 570 6.13 4.19 -5.34
CA PHE A 570 6.32 3.70 -6.70
C PHE A 570 5.14 4.06 -7.61
N HIS A 571 3.94 3.62 -7.26
CA HIS A 571 2.77 3.73 -8.12
C HIS A 571 2.39 5.18 -8.41
N LEU A 572 2.54 6.10 -7.45
CA LEU A 572 2.19 7.51 -7.63
C LEU A 572 3.40 8.44 -7.79
N GLY A 573 4.62 7.90 -7.67
CA GLY A 573 5.87 8.58 -7.97
C GLY A 573 6.51 8.01 -9.23
N CYS A 574 7.66 7.35 -9.07
CA CYS A 574 8.52 6.97 -10.19
C CYS A 574 7.87 6.03 -11.22
N GLY A 575 7.04 5.07 -10.79
CA GLY A 575 6.35 4.15 -11.69
C GLY A 575 5.34 4.88 -12.59
N LYS A 576 4.69 5.92 -12.08
CA LYS A 576 3.77 6.76 -12.87
C LYS A 576 4.53 7.55 -13.93
N SER A 577 5.61 8.25 -13.54
CA SER A 577 6.46 9.00 -14.48
C SER A 577 7.09 8.08 -15.53
N PHE A 578 7.51 6.88 -15.12
CA PHE A 578 8.05 5.87 -16.02
C PHE A 578 7.03 5.46 -17.09
N ILE A 579 5.82 5.07 -16.70
CA ILE A 579 4.79 4.65 -17.65
C ILE A 579 4.37 5.79 -18.58
N ALA A 580 4.22 7.00 -18.05
CA ALA A 580 3.91 8.16 -18.88
C ALA A 580 4.98 8.38 -19.95
N SER A 581 6.26 8.32 -19.55
CA SER A 581 7.40 8.47 -20.46
C SER A 581 7.47 7.33 -21.48
N ALA A 582 7.28 6.08 -21.05
CA ALA A 582 7.29 4.91 -21.93
C ALA A 582 6.19 4.98 -23.00
N ILE A 583 5.00 5.47 -22.64
CA ILE A 583 3.90 5.68 -23.59
C ILE A 583 4.28 6.76 -24.60
N VAL A 584 4.87 7.87 -24.17
CA VAL A 584 5.28 8.94 -25.10
C VAL A 584 6.40 8.47 -26.04
N THR A 585 7.41 7.76 -25.54
CA THR A 585 8.43 7.13 -26.39
C THR A 585 7.83 6.15 -27.38
N LEU A 586 6.81 5.38 -26.95
CA LEU A 586 6.09 4.50 -27.87
C LEU A 586 5.34 5.29 -28.94
N LEU A 587 4.67 6.39 -28.58
CA LEU A 587 4.00 7.27 -29.55
C LEU A 587 4.99 7.79 -30.59
N GLU A 588 6.15 8.29 -30.17
CA GLU A 588 7.22 8.78 -31.06
C GLU A 588 7.67 7.69 -32.05
N SER A 589 7.77 6.44 -31.59
CA SER A 589 8.11 5.32 -32.49
C SER A 589 7.02 4.94 -33.50
N MET A 590 5.79 5.43 -33.32
CA MET A 590 4.64 5.15 -34.18
C MET A 590 4.43 6.24 -35.24
N GLU A 591 5.44 7.06 -35.57
CA GLU A 591 5.34 8.24 -36.47
C GLU A 591 4.59 7.98 -37.80
N GLU A 592 4.73 6.78 -38.37
CA GLU A 592 4.05 6.39 -39.62
C GLU A 592 2.52 6.19 -39.46
N GLN A 593 2.02 6.13 -38.23
CA GLN A 593 0.63 5.81 -37.88
C GLN A 593 -0.23 7.07 -37.65
N GLY A 594 0.23 8.22 -38.15
CA GLY A 594 -0.55 9.45 -38.23
C GLY A 594 -0.28 10.45 -37.10
N THR A 595 -1.28 11.30 -36.82
CA THR A 595 -1.14 12.38 -35.82
C THR A 595 -0.97 11.81 -34.41
N VAL A 596 -0.46 12.63 -33.48
CA VAL A 596 -0.34 12.24 -32.06
C VAL A 596 -1.69 11.74 -31.50
N ASP A 597 -2.79 12.40 -31.85
CA ASP A 597 -4.11 12.04 -31.32
C ASP A 597 -4.63 10.73 -31.92
N GLN A 598 -4.33 10.45 -33.19
CA GLN A 598 -4.63 9.17 -33.82
C GLN A 598 -3.84 8.03 -33.15
N ARG A 599 -2.54 8.24 -32.90
CA ARG A 599 -1.68 7.27 -32.19
C ARG A 599 -2.16 7.02 -30.77
N LEU A 600 -2.55 8.06 -30.03
CA LEU A 600 -3.15 7.95 -28.70
C LEU A 600 -4.48 7.16 -28.73
N ALA A 601 -5.30 7.36 -29.75
CA ALA A 601 -6.55 6.61 -29.92
C ALA A 601 -6.28 5.12 -30.18
N LEU A 602 -5.25 4.79 -30.97
CA LEU A 602 -4.81 3.40 -31.20
C LEU A 602 -4.36 2.73 -29.90
N LEU A 603 -3.50 3.38 -29.11
CA LEU A 603 -3.06 2.85 -27.82
C LEU A 603 -4.22 2.70 -26.82
N SER A 604 -5.18 3.63 -26.86
CA SER A 604 -6.37 3.58 -26.02
C SER A 604 -7.27 2.38 -26.35
N GLU A 605 -7.48 2.09 -27.64
CA GLU A 605 -8.24 0.92 -28.08
C GLU A 605 -7.52 -0.38 -27.70
N ASP A 606 -6.20 -0.42 -27.90
CA ASP A 606 -5.40 -1.59 -27.52
C ASP A 606 -5.46 -1.85 -26.00
N TYR A 607 -5.32 -0.81 -25.17
CA TYR A 607 -5.48 -0.90 -23.71
C TYR A 607 -6.85 -1.46 -23.30
N ARG A 608 -7.93 -0.99 -23.94
CA ARG A 608 -9.29 -1.51 -23.69
C ARG A 608 -9.41 -2.98 -24.13
N CYS A 609 -8.84 -3.34 -25.27
CA CYS A 609 -8.77 -4.72 -25.75
C CYS A 609 -7.98 -5.62 -24.79
N PHE A 610 -6.85 -5.15 -24.26
CA PHE A 610 -6.07 -5.84 -23.24
C PHE A 610 -6.91 -6.09 -21.98
N CYS A 611 -7.57 -5.06 -21.45
CA CYS A 611 -8.42 -5.19 -20.26
C CYS A 611 -9.54 -6.23 -20.47
N LYS A 612 -10.19 -6.21 -21.65
CA LYS A 612 -11.22 -7.19 -22.01
C LYS A 612 -10.65 -8.61 -22.09
N ARG A 613 -9.51 -8.79 -22.76
CA ARG A 613 -8.84 -10.09 -22.95
C ARG A 613 -8.39 -10.71 -21.63
N THR A 614 -7.83 -9.89 -20.75
CA THR A 614 -7.32 -10.32 -19.43
C THR A 614 -8.39 -10.31 -18.32
N ARG A 615 -9.63 -9.92 -18.65
CA ARG A 615 -10.75 -9.75 -17.72
C ARG A 615 -10.41 -8.83 -16.56
N ARG A 616 -9.73 -7.73 -16.88
CA ARG A 616 -9.40 -6.66 -15.95
C ARG A 616 -10.33 -5.48 -16.17
N TYR A 617 -10.60 -4.74 -15.10
CA TYR A 617 -11.37 -3.51 -15.20
C TYR A 617 -10.53 -2.42 -15.87
N ALA A 618 -11.10 -1.77 -16.88
CA ALA A 618 -10.49 -0.64 -17.57
C ALA A 618 -10.79 0.64 -16.79
N PHE A 619 -9.82 1.08 -15.99
CA PHE A 619 -9.96 2.26 -15.12
C PHE A 619 -10.00 3.61 -15.87
N ILE A 620 -9.54 3.61 -17.12
CA ILE A 620 -9.58 4.75 -18.02
C ILE A 620 -10.19 4.32 -19.34
N THR A 621 -10.88 5.24 -19.99
CA THR A 621 -11.44 5.02 -21.33
C THR A 621 -10.45 5.37 -22.43
N GLN A 622 -9.57 6.34 -22.16
CA GLN A 622 -8.62 6.88 -23.14
C GLN A 622 -7.28 7.22 -22.47
N ILE A 623 -6.20 6.93 -23.19
CA ILE A 623 -4.86 7.47 -22.96
C ILE A 623 -4.79 8.79 -23.72
N SER A 624 -4.71 9.91 -23.00
CA SER A 624 -4.71 11.26 -23.57
C SER A 624 -3.47 12.05 -23.14
N ARG A 625 -3.19 13.17 -23.82
CA ARG A 625 -2.17 14.14 -23.39
C ARG A 625 -2.35 14.59 -21.95
N ASP A 626 -3.59 14.87 -21.55
CA ASP A 626 -3.94 15.24 -20.17
C ASP A 626 -3.61 14.12 -19.19
N LEU A 627 -3.96 12.87 -19.52
CA LEU A 627 -3.63 11.72 -18.67
C LEU A 627 -2.11 11.57 -18.49
N LEU A 628 -1.34 11.80 -19.54
CA LEU A 628 0.12 11.70 -19.52
C LEU A 628 0.80 12.95 -18.90
N ALA A 629 0.03 14.01 -18.64
CA ALA A 629 0.55 15.33 -18.28
C ALA A 629 1.62 15.81 -19.27
N TRP A 630 1.36 15.64 -20.58
CA TRP A 630 2.30 15.92 -21.67
C TRP A 630 1.60 16.77 -22.74
N GLN A 631 1.77 18.09 -22.67
CA GLN A 631 1.10 19.02 -23.59
C GLN A 631 1.94 19.26 -24.85
N ASN A 632 3.25 19.42 -24.68
CA ASN A 632 4.22 19.70 -25.74
C ASN A 632 5.33 18.64 -25.80
N SER A 633 5.98 18.49 -26.95
CA SER A 633 7.12 17.56 -27.13
C SER A 633 8.30 17.84 -26.18
N ASN A 634 8.42 19.07 -25.68
CA ASN A 634 9.49 19.45 -24.76
C ASN A 634 9.12 19.22 -23.28
N ASP A 635 7.88 18.82 -22.99
CA ASP A 635 7.43 18.55 -21.62
C ASP A 635 7.85 17.14 -21.20
N MET A 636 8.32 16.97 -19.96
CA MET A 636 8.56 15.64 -19.40
C MET A 636 7.21 14.98 -19.01
N PRO A 637 6.88 13.80 -19.55
CA PRO A 637 5.64 13.11 -19.19
C PRO A 637 5.64 12.70 -17.70
N ALA A 638 4.66 13.19 -16.95
CA ALA A 638 4.61 13.01 -15.49
C ALA A 638 3.44 12.15 -15.00
N GLY A 639 2.41 11.95 -15.83
CA GLY A 639 1.17 11.27 -15.47
C GLY A 639 0.28 12.08 -14.51
N ALA A 640 -0.94 12.38 -14.94
CA ALA A 640 -1.90 13.18 -14.18
C ALA A 640 -2.86 12.37 -13.29
N TRP A 641 -2.77 11.04 -13.28
CA TRP A 641 -3.66 10.22 -12.46
C TRP A 641 -3.26 10.19 -10.98
N HIS A 642 -4.26 9.92 -10.14
CA HIS A 642 -4.14 9.94 -8.67
C HIS A 642 -4.25 8.56 -8.03
N GLU A 643 -4.59 7.55 -8.82
CA GLU A 643 -4.88 6.20 -8.33
C GLU A 643 -3.74 5.24 -8.68
N GLY A 644 -3.09 4.67 -7.66
CA GLY A 644 -1.91 3.84 -7.85
C GLY A 644 -2.16 2.58 -8.68
N PHE A 645 -3.38 2.03 -8.61
CA PHE A 645 -3.76 0.85 -9.39
C PHE A 645 -3.72 1.08 -10.90
N LEU A 646 -3.87 2.33 -11.37
CA LEU A 646 -3.82 2.64 -12.79
C LEU A 646 -2.39 2.45 -13.31
N THR A 647 -1.39 2.85 -12.52
CA THR A 647 0.02 2.58 -12.82
C THR A 647 0.26 1.09 -12.98
N THR A 648 -0.21 0.27 -12.02
CA THR A 648 -0.09 -1.20 -12.12
C THR A 648 -0.76 -1.73 -13.39
N ARG A 649 -1.96 -1.26 -13.73
CA ARG A 649 -2.70 -1.74 -14.91
C ARG A 649 -2.02 -1.34 -16.21
N LEU A 650 -1.46 -0.13 -16.29
CA LEU A 650 -0.70 0.33 -17.44
C LEU A 650 0.64 -0.42 -17.59
N PHE A 651 1.30 -0.80 -16.50
CA PHE A 651 2.46 -1.71 -16.55
C PHE A 651 2.11 -3.06 -17.14
N GLU A 652 1.04 -3.71 -16.64
CA GLU A 652 0.60 -5.01 -17.19
C GLU A 652 0.23 -4.90 -18.68
N TRP A 653 -0.43 -3.80 -19.07
CA TRP A 653 -0.76 -3.54 -20.46
C TRP A 653 0.50 -3.33 -21.32
N LEU A 654 1.44 -2.50 -20.84
CA LEU A 654 2.68 -2.23 -21.56
C LEU A 654 3.51 -3.52 -21.74
N GLU A 655 3.55 -4.39 -20.72
CA GLU A 655 4.18 -5.71 -20.82
C GLU A 655 3.49 -6.57 -21.89
N ASP A 656 2.15 -6.66 -21.91
CA ASP A 656 1.41 -7.40 -22.95
C ASP A 656 1.60 -6.79 -24.35
N TYR A 657 1.55 -5.47 -24.46
CA TYR A 657 1.69 -4.74 -25.71
C TYR A 657 3.07 -4.97 -26.32
N MET A 658 4.13 -4.76 -25.53
CA MET A 658 5.51 -4.98 -25.96
C MET A 658 5.79 -6.46 -26.22
N GLY A 659 5.23 -7.36 -25.41
CA GLY A 659 5.34 -8.80 -25.63
C GLY A 659 4.71 -9.28 -26.94
N ARG A 660 3.68 -8.57 -27.44
CA ARG A 660 3.09 -8.83 -28.76
C ARG A 660 3.93 -8.25 -29.92
N LEU A 661 4.57 -7.09 -29.71
CA LEU A 661 5.43 -6.44 -30.71
C LEU A 661 6.80 -7.12 -30.87
N HIS A 662 7.33 -7.74 -29.81
CA HIS A 662 8.63 -8.43 -29.77
C HIS A 662 8.70 -9.72 -30.64
N LYS A 663 7.81 -9.89 -31.62
CA LYS A 663 8.00 -10.83 -32.72
C LYS A 663 8.73 -10.19 -33.90
N ASP A 664 8.98 -8.89 -33.83
CA ASP A 664 9.65 -8.08 -34.84
C ASP A 664 10.86 -7.39 -34.17
N ASP A 665 11.99 -8.12 -34.12
CA ASP A 665 13.20 -7.78 -33.33
C ASP A 665 13.89 -6.47 -33.80
N THR A 666 13.41 -5.87 -34.89
CA THR A 666 13.96 -4.67 -35.53
C THR A 666 13.24 -3.38 -35.14
N HIS A 667 12.15 -3.42 -34.34
CA HIS A 667 11.39 -2.20 -34.05
C HIS A 667 12.21 -1.25 -33.13
N PRO A 668 12.53 -0.01 -33.57
CA PRO A 668 13.38 0.93 -32.81
C PRO A 668 12.88 1.17 -31.37
N ALA A 669 11.56 1.25 -31.18
CA ALA A 669 10.92 1.38 -29.86
C ALA A 669 11.30 0.28 -28.86
N LEU A 670 11.46 -0.96 -29.32
CA LEU A 670 11.81 -2.10 -28.46
C LEU A 670 13.23 -1.94 -27.92
N SER A 671 14.16 -1.39 -28.72
CA SER A 671 15.55 -1.16 -28.32
C SER A 671 15.71 -0.01 -27.29
N GLU A 672 14.80 0.98 -27.30
CA GLU A 672 14.78 2.10 -26.36
C GLU A 672 14.11 1.76 -25.03
N VAL A 673 12.93 1.11 -25.09
CA VAL A 673 12.05 0.91 -23.93
C VAL A 673 12.41 -0.34 -23.13
N VAL A 674 12.74 -1.46 -23.78
CA VAL A 674 12.95 -2.74 -23.09
C VAL A 674 14.19 -2.75 -22.18
N PRO A 675 15.37 -2.25 -22.59
CA PRO A 675 16.52 -2.17 -21.70
C PRO A 675 16.26 -1.25 -20.50
N ARG A 676 15.55 -0.14 -20.72
CA ARG A 676 15.19 0.80 -19.64
C ARG A 676 14.17 0.20 -18.68
N MET A 677 13.20 -0.59 -19.16
CA MET A 677 12.29 -1.38 -18.32
C MET A 677 13.06 -2.40 -17.47
N LEU A 678 14.02 -3.12 -18.06
CA LEU A 678 14.77 -4.16 -17.35
C LEU A 678 15.66 -3.56 -16.23
N VAL A 679 16.39 -2.49 -16.55
CA VAL A 679 17.20 -1.76 -15.57
C VAL A 679 16.31 -1.21 -14.46
N PHE A 680 15.15 -0.64 -14.81
CA PHE A 680 14.21 -0.12 -13.84
C PHE A 680 13.63 -1.21 -12.91
N TYR A 681 13.30 -2.38 -13.45
CA TYR A 681 12.85 -3.53 -12.65
C TYR A 681 13.95 -4.05 -11.71
N ILE A 682 15.19 -4.17 -12.18
CA ILE A 682 16.33 -4.61 -11.37
C ILE A 682 16.58 -3.62 -10.23
N LEU A 683 16.58 -2.32 -10.54
CA LEU A 683 16.77 -1.26 -9.55
C LEU A 683 15.62 -1.21 -8.54
N LEU A 684 14.37 -1.44 -8.96
CA LEU A 684 13.22 -1.46 -8.05
C LEU A 684 13.30 -2.63 -7.06
N PHE A 685 13.57 -3.85 -7.54
CA PHE A 685 13.61 -5.05 -6.70
C PHE A 685 14.85 -5.14 -5.81
N GLN A 686 15.97 -4.50 -6.15
CA GLN A 686 17.12 -4.40 -5.25
C GLN A 686 16.97 -3.30 -4.19
N ARG A 687 16.02 -2.37 -4.37
CA ARG A 687 15.75 -1.24 -3.46
C ARG A 687 14.64 -1.51 -2.45
N LEU A 688 13.70 -2.40 -2.79
CA LEU A 688 12.65 -2.95 -1.90
C LEU A 688 13.25 -4.05 -1.01
#